data_AF-A0A959CKZ1-F1
#
_entry.id   AF-A0A959CKZ1-F1
#
_cell.length_a   1.000
_cell.length_b   1.000
_cell.length_c   1.000
_cell.angle_alpha   90.00
_cell.angle_beta   90.00
_cell.angle_gamma   90.00
#
_symmetry.space_group_name_H-M   'P 1'
#
loop_
_entity.id
_entity.type
_entity.pdbx_description
1 polymer ?
#
loop_
_entity_poly.entity_id
_entity_poly.type
_entity_poly.pdbx_seq_one_letter_code
_entity_poly.pdbx_strand_id
1 'polypeptide(L)'
;MKTKEIFRKWIIGMILLAIGDIPVIWATNGDIIEQFNSDAIACSGETNTFQIDIDGNGQVETMVLMITITGQGKRGDMGGSFDYVYFFTCQSDSPSDDCYDPDHPIDRGRLRIHFVDMLASGFDENDPSSWTYKRIPSASIKASHDEHVCSGVSNPYLQIKAYRQINQNGYIPANQIELPGGWEQYDFEDPEGIMEIDAFTDYSESNLDDFIIGWEGSPGVVALFDVSGSMSWNHDGETGVPIEQQRLTLAKNAAFPFLYMLNDHLENEVSLGVANFPLLPWNNANGCVGQASLPMARLGPGHFQEAVDVVAGLFPDGNTPLIAGVDAAANMFGAETHKAIVLLSDGYHNCPGEAGVDGSEFSALIDNLAAKEARVYTIGFGRPSDVDHPFLEALASETGGDFYDVTQPGFDPETWDPATALDATYATILAEGLGLEMPLDPLGVVGAGEQKIHKLGISPYDKKLSFFLSWATPGAERLGLTIRSSDGEPVPETHPGVEAHPGLTYAIVTINESFLSLPGKVGAEEWEVAVDGGGLAQGQRENYQISVLSASALRMQVSLDKPAYFVGDDIIFLVELREGGRPVGNVGDVTVKITSPLEGIGNWHVANQAPYPQIRTIPARKGREGLSFVQRKEVLMVEELNIPYPGRSEPVIVQLYDDGTHGDQEAEDGLYTARFAGLDKQGVYAFSFRASGAASDGSLFTRYLQFSKYVNVRISSSNSGLQIVEMPDQIADGWKRYKIILTPRDVLGNYLGPRYWGNISFTVPEGRLVGAVEDKLDGTYTQLIDLPANARLEDVALGIRAGNVAWASKMAAPAGKRVDAGLVVSILALALVAVLFIRVQSIKKKLESDF
;
A
#
# COMPACT_ATOMS: atom_id res chain seq x y z
N MET A 1 -29.24 -33.80 1.30
CA MET A 1 -29.07 -32.83 2.40
C MET A 1 -27.71 -32.93 3.09
N LYS A 2 -27.17 -34.12 3.41
CA LYS A 2 -25.82 -34.24 4.02
C LYS A 2 -24.64 -33.75 3.18
N THR A 3 -24.74 -33.69 1.85
CA THR A 3 -23.66 -33.21 0.96
C THR A 3 -23.51 -31.68 0.97
N LYS A 4 -24.58 -30.93 1.24
CA LYS A 4 -24.53 -29.46 1.37
C LYS A 4 -23.85 -29.02 2.67
N GLU A 5 -23.95 -29.84 3.72
CA GLU A 5 -23.37 -29.54 5.04
C GLU A 5 -21.87 -29.85 5.07
N ILE A 6 -21.42 -30.87 4.34
CA ILE A 6 -19.99 -31.18 4.14
C ILE A 6 -19.32 -30.12 3.25
N PHE A 7 -19.99 -29.67 2.17
CA PHE A 7 -19.46 -28.60 1.31
C PHE A 7 -19.41 -27.25 2.04
N ARG A 8 -20.35 -26.98 2.95
CA ARG A 8 -20.35 -25.76 3.78
C ARG A 8 -19.25 -25.79 4.85
N LYS A 9 -18.96 -26.95 5.46
CA LYS A 9 -17.82 -27.12 6.36
C LYS A 9 -16.46 -27.08 5.64
N TRP A 10 -16.41 -27.53 4.38
CA TRP A 10 -15.22 -27.41 3.53
C TRP A 10 -14.94 -25.96 3.09
N ILE A 11 -15.99 -25.20 2.76
CA ILE A 11 -15.86 -23.77 2.44
C ILE A 11 -15.51 -22.95 3.69
N ILE A 12 -16.10 -23.25 4.86
CA ILE A 12 -15.74 -22.60 6.13
C ILE A 12 -14.30 -22.94 6.54
N GLY A 13 -13.83 -24.17 6.28
CA GLY A 13 -12.44 -24.56 6.50
C GLY A 13 -11.44 -23.89 5.54
N MET A 14 -11.83 -23.53 4.31
CA MET A 14 -10.99 -22.73 3.41
C MET A 14 -11.08 -21.23 3.68
N ILE A 15 -12.20 -20.73 4.21
CA ILE A 15 -12.32 -19.35 4.68
C ILE A 15 -11.45 -19.14 5.92
N LEU A 16 -11.38 -20.09 6.85
CA LEU A 16 -10.45 -20.06 7.99
C LEU A 16 -8.97 -20.27 7.63
N LEU A 17 -8.65 -20.72 6.41
CA LEU A 17 -7.28 -20.81 5.88
C LEU A 17 -6.93 -19.60 4.97
N ALA A 18 -7.90 -18.78 4.61
CA ALA A 18 -7.74 -17.54 3.85
C ALA A 18 -7.91 -16.27 4.70
N ILE A 19 -8.26 -16.41 5.99
CA ILE A 19 -8.19 -15.34 7.02
C ILE A 19 -6.85 -15.47 7.77
N GLY A 20 -5.80 -15.82 7.03
CA GLY A 20 -4.42 -15.75 7.49
C GLY A 20 -3.83 -14.37 7.23
N ASP A 21 -4.62 -13.31 7.36
CA ASP A 21 -4.09 -11.94 7.42
C ASP A 21 -3.68 -11.72 8.87
N ILE A 22 -2.51 -12.26 9.21
CA ILE A 22 -1.80 -11.82 10.41
C ILE A 22 -1.27 -10.43 10.05
N PRO A 23 -1.72 -9.36 10.71
CA PRO A 23 -1.01 -8.11 10.65
C PRO A 23 0.42 -8.35 11.13
N VAL A 24 1.39 -7.93 10.33
CA VAL A 24 2.80 -7.92 10.68
C VAL A 24 2.92 -7.18 12.02
N ILE A 25 3.13 -7.93 13.10
CA ILE A 25 3.63 -7.33 14.32
C ILE A 25 5.07 -7.08 13.94
N TRP A 26 5.42 -5.85 13.57
CA TRP A 26 6.80 -5.42 13.76
C TRP A 26 7.03 -5.46 15.27
N ALA A 27 7.33 -6.65 15.80
CA ALA A 27 8.30 -6.74 16.85
C ALA A 27 9.59 -6.36 16.11
N THR A 28 9.91 -5.07 16.07
CA THR A 28 11.31 -4.78 16.30
C THR A 28 11.62 -5.53 17.58
N ASN A 29 12.54 -6.49 17.53
CA ASN A 29 13.15 -6.94 18.77
C ASN A 29 13.97 -5.74 19.25
N GLY A 30 13.27 -4.70 19.74
CA GLY A 30 13.87 -3.66 20.57
C GLY A 30 14.67 -4.38 21.65
N ASP A 31 15.76 -3.75 22.06
CA ASP A 31 16.80 -4.35 22.88
C ASP A 31 16.27 -5.49 23.77
N ILE A 32 16.67 -6.71 23.47
CA ILE A 32 16.09 -7.87 24.15
C ILE A 32 16.51 -7.95 25.62
N ILE A 33 17.52 -7.18 26.02
CA ILE A 33 17.93 -7.03 27.42
C ILE A 33 16.85 -6.29 28.23
N GLU A 34 16.04 -5.45 27.58
CA GLU A 34 14.87 -4.79 28.19
C GLU A 34 13.77 -5.77 28.60
N GLN A 35 13.74 -6.96 27.98
CA GLN A 35 12.70 -7.95 28.21
C GLN A 35 13.02 -8.93 29.35
N PHE A 36 14.19 -8.80 29.98
CA PHE A 36 14.61 -9.67 31.08
C PHE A 36 13.78 -9.41 32.35
N ASN A 37 12.92 -10.35 32.73
CA ASN A 37 12.08 -10.18 33.92
C ASN A 37 12.77 -10.51 35.26
N SER A 38 14.10 -10.67 35.29
CA SER A 38 14.82 -11.16 36.45
C SER A 38 16.18 -10.48 36.63
N ASP A 39 16.39 -9.90 37.80
CA ASP A 39 17.71 -9.45 38.30
C ASP A 39 18.48 -10.61 38.95
N ALA A 40 18.05 -11.86 38.71
CA ALA A 40 18.73 -13.03 39.25
C ALA A 40 20.16 -13.08 38.72
N ILE A 41 21.06 -13.35 39.67
CA ILE A 41 22.47 -13.49 39.41
C ILE A 41 22.70 -14.89 38.87
N ALA A 42 23.30 -14.98 37.68
CA ALA A 42 23.75 -16.21 37.07
C ALA A 42 25.25 -16.37 37.32
N CYS A 43 25.60 -17.27 38.23
CA CYS A 43 26.97 -17.66 38.50
C CYS A 43 27.52 -18.61 37.41
N SER A 44 28.81 -18.92 37.48
CA SER A 44 29.47 -19.87 36.59
C SER A 44 28.69 -21.19 36.45
N GLY A 45 28.26 -21.51 35.24
CA GLY A 45 27.46 -22.68 34.89
C GLY A 45 25.94 -22.46 34.93
N GLU A 46 25.47 -21.31 35.40
CA GLU A 46 24.06 -20.94 35.43
C GLU A 46 23.64 -20.24 34.14
N THR A 47 22.34 -20.19 33.90
CA THR A 47 21.76 -19.67 32.67
C THR A 47 20.58 -18.77 33.00
N ASN A 48 20.56 -17.60 32.38
CA ASN A 48 19.36 -16.79 32.28
C ASN A 48 18.68 -17.05 30.94
N THR A 49 17.37 -17.11 30.93
CA THR A 49 16.58 -17.45 29.74
C THR A 49 15.45 -16.46 29.55
N PHE A 50 15.12 -16.16 28.31
CA PHE A 50 13.92 -15.41 27.97
C PHE A 50 13.40 -15.89 26.62
N GLN A 51 12.11 -15.64 26.40
CA GLN A 51 11.40 -16.11 25.22
C GLN A 51 11.00 -14.88 24.41
N ILE A 52 11.22 -14.94 23.11
CA ILE A 52 11.02 -13.83 22.19
C ILE A 52 10.33 -14.33 20.92
N ASP A 53 9.48 -13.45 20.40
CA ASP A 53 8.85 -13.59 19.09
C ASP A 53 9.77 -12.93 18.05
N ILE A 54 10.66 -13.70 17.41
CA ILE A 54 11.70 -13.09 16.56
C ILE A 54 11.12 -12.67 15.20
N ASP A 55 10.09 -13.35 14.66
CA ASP A 55 9.47 -12.95 13.38
C ASP A 55 8.37 -11.91 13.52
N GLY A 56 7.90 -11.67 14.74
CA GLY A 56 6.80 -10.76 14.96
C GLY A 56 5.51 -11.28 14.33
N ASN A 57 5.30 -12.59 14.38
CA ASN A 57 4.03 -13.19 13.93
C ASN A 57 2.99 -13.30 15.07
N GLY A 58 3.35 -12.86 16.28
CA GLY A 58 2.54 -12.92 17.50
C GLY A 58 2.71 -14.22 18.30
N GLN A 59 3.55 -15.14 17.85
CA GLN A 59 3.81 -16.42 18.47
C GLN A 59 5.27 -16.51 18.89
N VAL A 60 5.49 -16.48 20.21
CA VAL A 60 6.82 -16.70 20.81
C VAL A 60 7.40 -18.05 20.38
N GLU A 61 8.43 -18.01 19.55
CA GLU A 61 9.01 -19.18 18.88
C GLU A 61 10.50 -19.38 19.18
N THR A 62 11.16 -18.41 19.81
CA THR A 62 12.58 -18.54 20.16
C THR A 62 12.85 -18.28 21.63
N MET A 63 13.58 -19.19 22.29
CA MET A 63 14.14 -18.98 23.62
C MET A 63 15.62 -18.63 23.49
N VAL A 64 16.03 -17.51 24.06
CA VAL A 64 17.43 -17.06 24.12
C VAL A 64 18.01 -17.45 25.47
N LEU A 65 19.17 -18.10 25.43
CA LEU A 65 19.89 -18.57 26.62
C LEU A 65 21.13 -17.72 26.82
N MET A 66 21.25 -16.99 27.92
CA MET A 66 22.48 -16.32 28.36
C MET A 66 23.17 -17.14 29.44
N ILE A 67 24.22 -17.86 29.06
CA ILE A 67 24.94 -18.83 29.89
C ILE A 67 26.23 -18.19 30.40
N THR A 68 26.33 -18.01 31.72
CA THR A 68 27.56 -17.54 32.36
C THR A 68 28.56 -18.71 32.38
N ILE A 69 29.56 -18.69 31.51
CA ILE A 69 30.57 -19.75 31.42
C ILE A 69 31.61 -19.61 32.52
N THR A 70 32.05 -18.37 32.77
CA THR A 70 32.91 -18.02 33.89
C THR A 70 32.55 -16.62 34.39
N GLY A 71 32.60 -16.43 35.71
CA GLY A 71 32.33 -15.15 36.35
C GLY A 71 30.91 -15.07 36.89
N GLN A 72 30.35 -13.87 36.78
CA GLN A 72 28.98 -13.57 37.16
C GLN A 72 28.31 -12.81 36.01
N GLY A 73 27.03 -13.10 35.78
CA GLY A 73 26.18 -12.38 34.84
C GLY A 73 24.87 -11.99 35.51
N LYS A 74 24.34 -10.81 35.22
CA LYS A 74 23.00 -10.38 35.65
C LYS A 74 22.50 -9.23 34.79
N ARG A 75 21.19 -9.02 34.78
CA ARG A 75 20.64 -7.73 34.38
C ARG A 75 20.99 -6.67 35.43
N GLY A 76 21.36 -5.48 34.98
CA GLY A 76 21.66 -4.32 35.81
C GLY A 76 20.96 -3.08 35.29
N ASP A 77 20.62 -2.18 36.21
CA ASP A 77 20.14 -0.82 35.92
C ASP A 77 21.37 0.11 35.84
N MET A 78 21.50 0.88 34.75
CA MET A 78 22.58 1.87 34.57
C MET A 78 22.35 3.20 35.29
N GLY A 79 21.54 3.22 36.36
CA GLY A 79 21.52 4.30 37.33
C GLY A 79 21.03 5.62 36.75
N GLY A 80 19.80 5.65 36.24
CA GLY A 80 19.06 6.90 35.99
C GLY A 80 18.45 7.07 34.61
N SER A 81 18.76 6.20 33.64
CA SER A 81 17.96 5.95 32.45
C SER A 81 17.14 4.67 32.66
N PHE A 82 16.01 4.50 31.97
CA PHE A 82 15.25 3.26 32.00
C PHE A 82 15.92 2.14 31.18
N ASP A 83 17.22 2.27 30.86
CA ASP A 83 17.98 1.29 30.08
C ASP A 83 18.59 0.25 31.00
N TYR A 84 18.37 -1.01 30.63
CA TYR A 84 18.94 -2.16 31.32
C TYR A 84 20.09 -2.73 30.51
N VAL A 85 21.16 -3.06 31.21
CA VAL A 85 22.31 -3.73 30.62
C VAL A 85 22.41 -5.15 31.12
N TYR A 86 22.99 -6.03 30.30
CA TYR A 86 23.44 -7.33 30.77
C TYR A 86 24.89 -7.20 31.25
N PHE A 87 25.03 -7.06 32.57
CA PHE A 87 26.31 -7.02 33.25
C PHE A 87 26.95 -8.40 33.25
N PHE A 88 28.24 -8.48 32.93
CA PHE A 88 29.06 -9.65 33.15
C PHE A 88 30.49 -9.28 33.57
N THR A 89 31.09 -10.12 34.41
CA THR A 89 32.34 -9.80 35.11
C THR A 89 33.26 -11.01 35.18
N CYS A 90 34.58 -10.80 35.21
CA CYS A 90 35.47 -11.76 35.85
C CYS A 90 35.30 -11.64 37.37
N GLN A 91 34.83 -12.71 38.02
CA GLN A 91 34.54 -12.75 39.46
C GLN A 91 35.56 -11.93 40.28
N SER A 92 35.09 -10.94 41.04
CA SER A 92 36.04 -10.08 41.78
C SER A 92 36.65 -10.85 42.95
N ASP A 93 37.84 -10.44 43.36
CA ASP A 93 38.56 -10.98 44.52
C ASP A 93 37.84 -10.69 45.87
N SER A 94 36.62 -10.13 45.83
CA SER A 94 35.87 -9.75 47.03
C SER A 94 34.95 -10.88 47.52
N PRO A 95 35.05 -11.30 48.79
CA PRO A 95 34.08 -12.19 49.44
C PRO A 95 32.65 -11.63 49.51
N SER A 96 32.43 -10.39 49.07
CA SER A 96 31.11 -9.76 48.98
C SER A 96 30.35 -10.08 47.69
N ASP A 97 31.00 -10.70 46.70
CA ASP A 97 30.35 -11.02 45.43
C ASP A 97 29.45 -12.24 45.59
N ASP A 98 28.27 -12.17 44.99
CA ASP A 98 27.23 -13.20 45.12
C ASP A 98 27.66 -14.56 44.53
N CYS A 99 28.61 -14.55 43.59
CA CYS A 99 29.19 -15.74 42.95
C CYS A 99 30.62 -16.07 43.43
N TYR A 100 31.05 -15.57 44.59
CA TYR A 100 32.40 -15.82 45.07
C TYR A 100 32.67 -17.31 45.38
N ASP A 101 33.52 -17.95 44.58
CA ASP A 101 34.12 -19.26 44.82
C ASP A 101 35.64 -19.12 45.07
N PRO A 102 36.13 -19.36 46.31
CA PRO A 102 37.55 -19.28 46.65
C PRO A 102 38.40 -20.40 46.04
N ASP A 103 37.79 -21.51 45.60
CA ASP A 103 38.49 -22.66 45.02
C ASP A 103 38.70 -22.53 43.51
N HIS A 104 38.03 -21.57 42.86
CA HIS A 104 38.13 -21.29 41.43
C HIS A 104 38.33 -19.78 41.19
N PRO A 105 39.54 -19.24 41.38
CA PRO A 105 39.83 -17.85 41.00
C PRO A 105 39.65 -17.73 39.49
N ILE A 106 38.56 -17.08 39.09
CA ILE A 106 38.20 -16.90 37.69
C ILE A 106 39.03 -15.75 37.12
N ASP A 107 39.88 -16.03 36.14
CA ASP A 107 40.75 -15.03 35.56
C ASP A 107 40.04 -14.14 34.52
N ARG A 108 38.84 -14.52 34.05
CA ARG A 108 38.12 -13.87 32.93
C ARG A 108 36.60 -14.04 33.01
N GLY A 109 35.86 -13.02 32.57
CA GLY A 109 34.41 -13.12 32.36
C GLY A 109 34.10 -13.74 31.00
N ARG A 110 33.21 -14.74 30.96
CA ARG A 110 32.78 -15.37 29.71
C ARG A 110 31.28 -15.61 29.74
N LEU A 111 30.62 -15.06 28.74
CA LEU A 111 29.19 -15.23 28.50
C LEU A 111 29.01 -15.93 27.16
N ARG A 112 28.03 -16.84 27.10
CA ARG A 112 27.62 -17.52 25.88
C ARG A 112 26.14 -17.36 25.66
N ILE A 113 25.75 -17.14 24.42
CA ILE A 113 24.37 -16.89 24.03
C ILE A 113 23.95 -17.94 23.00
N HIS A 114 22.85 -18.63 23.25
CA HIS A 114 22.25 -19.61 22.33
C HIS A 114 20.81 -19.26 21.98
N PHE A 115 20.33 -19.78 20.85
CA PHE A 115 18.96 -19.61 20.37
C PHE A 115 18.28 -20.98 20.23
N VAL A 116 17.15 -21.18 20.90
CA VAL A 116 16.39 -22.44 20.93
C VAL A 116 15.04 -22.25 20.26
N ASP A 117 14.71 -23.13 19.31
CA ASP A 117 13.41 -23.21 18.66
C ASP A 117 12.38 -23.85 19.61
N MET A 118 11.45 -23.02 20.11
CA MET A 118 10.39 -23.46 21.01
C MET A 118 9.24 -24.17 20.29
N LEU A 119 9.13 -24.01 18.96
CA LEU A 119 8.12 -24.67 18.14
C LEU A 119 8.58 -26.02 17.61
N ALA A 120 9.86 -26.36 17.83
CA ALA A 120 10.38 -27.67 17.51
C ALA A 120 9.56 -28.78 18.20
N SER A 121 9.19 -29.79 17.42
CA SER A 121 8.38 -30.90 17.90
C SER A 121 9.05 -31.61 19.09
N GLY A 122 8.41 -31.54 20.26
CA GLY A 122 8.88 -32.19 21.49
C GLY A 122 9.68 -31.28 22.42
N PHE A 123 9.73 -29.96 22.15
CA PHE A 123 10.30 -28.97 23.06
C PHE A 123 9.69 -29.05 24.48
N ASP A 124 10.57 -29.14 25.48
CA ASP A 124 10.27 -28.99 26.90
C ASP A 124 11.29 -28.03 27.51
N GLU A 125 10.81 -26.89 28.00
CA GLU A 125 11.63 -25.83 28.62
C GLU A 125 12.47 -26.32 29.81
N ASN A 126 12.08 -27.43 30.46
CA ASN A 126 12.80 -27.98 31.61
C ASN A 126 13.76 -29.12 31.26
N ASP A 127 13.82 -29.54 29.99
CA ASP A 127 14.69 -30.61 29.51
C ASP A 127 15.58 -30.11 28.35
N PRO A 128 16.81 -29.67 28.64
CA PRO A 128 17.76 -29.23 27.61
C PRO A 128 18.08 -30.26 26.55
N SER A 129 17.83 -31.56 26.80
CA SER A 129 18.02 -32.61 25.80
C SER A 129 16.91 -32.66 24.74
N SER A 130 15.79 -31.99 24.99
CA SER A 130 14.67 -31.83 24.05
C SER A 130 14.85 -30.63 23.09
N TRP A 131 15.78 -29.73 23.40
CA TRP A 131 15.93 -28.46 22.70
C TRP A 131 16.52 -28.64 21.30
N THR A 132 15.90 -27.98 20.32
CA THR A 132 16.44 -27.83 18.97
C THR A 132 16.97 -26.41 18.84
N TYR A 133 18.23 -26.24 18.46
CA TYR A 133 18.82 -24.91 18.35
C TYR A 133 18.50 -24.28 17.00
N LYS A 134 18.02 -23.04 17.05
CA LYS A 134 17.66 -22.22 15.89
C LYS A 134 18.86 -21.41 15.43
N ARG A 135 18.87 -21.06 14.14
CA ARG A 135 19.83 -20.11 13.57
C ARG A 135 19.13 -18.77 13.39
N ILE A 136 19.81 -17.69 13.75
CA ILE A 136 19.40 -16.32 13.48
C ILE A 136 20.32 -15.74 12.40
N PRO A 137 19.82 -14.98 11.42
CA PRO A 137 20.65 -14.47 10.32
C PRO A 137 21.58 -13.34 10.74
N SER A 138 21.21 -12.55 11.74
CA SER A 138 22.02 -11.43 12.21
C SER A 138 21.81 -11.13 13.68
N ALA A 139 22.79 -10.47 14.27
CA ALA A 139 22.75 -9.98 15.64
C ALA A 139 23.56 -8.67 15.72
N SER A 140 23.03 -7.66 16.42
CA SER A 140 23.77 -6.46 16.81
C SER A 140 23.85 -6.41 18.33
N ILE A 141 25.03 -6.09 18.88
CA ILE A 141 25.25 -6.00 20.32
C ILE A 141 26.14 -4.80 20.59
N LYS A 142 25.74 -3.90 21.48
CA LYS A 142 26.64 -2.91 22.07
C LYS A 142 27.30 -3.49 23.30
N ALA A 143 28.56 -3.13 23.51
CA ALA A 143 29.31 -3.54 24.68
C ALA A 143 30.24 -2.45 25.21
N SER A 144 30.42 -2.42 26.51
CA SER A 144 31.34 -1.52 27.21
C SER A 144 32.01 -2.21 28.38
N HIS A 145 33.04 -1.57 28.95
CA HIS A 145 33.75 -2.05 30.13
C HIS A 145 34.19 -0.88 31.04
N ASP A 146 34.47 -1.19 32.31
CA ASP A 146 34.88 -0.20 33.33
C ASP A 146 36.36 0.19 33.33
N GLU A 147 37.16 -0.38 32.41
CA GLU A 147 38.62 -0.24 32.32
C GLU A 147 39.40 -0.90 33.47
N HIS A 148 38.75 -1.45 34.49
CA HIS A 148 39.42 -2.19 35.55
C HIS A 148 39.75 -3.59 35.04
N VAL A 149 41.00 -4.04 35.21
CA VAL A 149 41.49 -5.27 34.58
C VAL A 149 41.58 -6.38 35.61
N CYS A 150 41.12 -7.58 35.25
CA CYS A 150 41.23 -8.76 36.09
C CYS A 150 42.69 -9.04 36.49
N SER A 151 42.89 -9.51 37.72
CA SER A 151 44.23 -9.78 38.25
C SER A 151 44.99 -10.78 37.38
N GLY A 152 46.24 -10.44 37.02
CA GLY A 152 47.11 -11.31 36.23
C GLY A 152 47.00 -11.15 34.71
N VAL A 153 46.18 -10.25 34.19
CA VAL A 153 46.10 -9.94 32.75
C VAL A 153 46.99 -8.75 32.39
N SER A 154 47.86 -8.92 31.38
CA SER A 154 48.79 -7.87 30.91
C SER A 154 48.35 -7.17 29.63
N ASN A 155 47.37 -7.71 28.91
CA ASN A 155 46.83 -7.15 27.67
C ASN A 155 45.31 -7.46 27.60
N PRO A 156 44.49 -6.70 28.34
CA PRO A 156 43.06 -6.95 28.44
C PRO A 156 42.37 -6.73 27.11
N TYR A 157 41.24 -7.40 26.91
CA TYR A 157 40.36 -7.19 25.78
C TYR A 157 38.91 -7.46 26.17
N LEU A 158 38.01 -6.81 25.45
CA LEU A 158 36.61 -7.18 25.32
C LEU A 158 36.42 -7.67 23.89
N GLN A 159 35.78 -8.82 23.71
CA GLN A 159 35.57 -9.38 22.37
C GLN A 159 34.25 -10.13 22.31
N ILE A 160 33.51 -9.89 21.24
CA ILE A 160 32.30 -10.65 20.91
C ILE A 160 32.52 -11.42 19.61
N LYS A 161 32.09 -12.68 19.58
CA LYS A 161 32.22 -13.58 18.43
C LYS A 161 30.92 -14.33 18.19
N ALA A 162 30.48 -14.41 16.94
CA ALA A 162 29.35 -15.24 16.54
C ALA A 162 29.81 -16.53 15.84
N TYR A 163 29.00 -17.58 15.89
CA TYR A 163 29.31 -18.90 15.36
C TYR A 163 28.11 -19.51 14.66
N ARG A 164 28.35 -20.23 13.56
CA ARG A 164 27.32 -20.95 12.82
C ARG A 164 26.82 -22.17 13.55
N GLN A 165 27.60 -22.76 14.45
CA GLN A 165 27.22 -23.93 15.22
C GLN A 165 27.71 -23.78 16.64
N ILE A 166 26.99 -24.41 17.57
CA ILE A 166 27.37 -24.48 18.97
C ILE A 166 28.73 -25.16 19.10
N ASN A 167 29.62 -24.57 19.90
CA ASN A 167 30.97 -25.06 20.15
C ASN A 167 31.84 -25.22 18.89
N GLN A 168 31.58 -24.44 17.84
CA GLN A 168 32.34 -24.54 16.59
C GLN A 168 33.70 -23.81 16.67
N ASN A 169 34.68 -24.31 15.92
CA ASN A 169 35.89 -23.56 15.61
C ASN A 169 35.69 -22.68 14.36
N GLY A 170 36.03 -21.39 14.47
CA GLY A 170 35.88 -20.40 13.40
C GLY A 170 34.65 -19.52 13.63
N TYR A 171 34.88 -18.22 13.80
CA TYR A 171 33.85 -17.24 14.12
C TYR A 171 33.47 -16.41 12.89
N ILE A 172 32.25 -15.90 12.89
CA ILE A 172 31.73 -14.90 11.97
C ILE A 172 32.29 -13.54 12.44
N PRO A 173 33.07 -12.83 11.60
CA PRO A 173 33.61 -11.53 11.98
C PRO A 173 32.47 -10.51 12.14
N ALA A 174 32.52 -9.72 13.19
CA ALA A 174 31.64 -8.56 13.33
C ALA A 174 32.13 -7.40 12.45
N ASN A 175 31.19 -6.58 11.96
CA ASN A 175 31.48 -5.19 11.68
C ASN A 175 31.50 -4.43 13.03
N GLN A 176 32.68 -3.98 13.46
CA GLN A 176 32.88 -3.34 14.75
C GLN A 176 32.93 -1.82 14.59
N ILE A 177 32.14 -1.10 15.38
CA ILE A 177 32.02 0.37 15.34
C ILE A 177 32.28 0.93 16.74
N GLU A 178 33.25 1.84 16.88
CA GLU A 178 33.45 2.60 18.13
C GLU A 178 32.36 3.68 18.28
N LEU A 179 31.70 3.69 19.43
CA LEU A 179 30.64 4.64 19.77
C LEU A 179 31.12 5.63 20.86
N PRO A 180 30.48 6.81 20.99
CA PRO A 180 30.77 7.73 22.07
C PRO A 180 30.58 7.10 23.46
N GLY A 181 31.41 7.51 24.43
CA GLY A 181 31.28 7.05 25.82
C GLY A 181 31.95 5.71 26.15
N GLY A 182 32.78 5.16 25.24
CA GLY A 182 33.50 3.91 25.48
C GLY A 182 32.69 2.65 25.14
N TRP A 183 31.61 2.81 24.38
CA TRP A 183 30.83 1.71 23.83
C TRP A 183 31.39 1.26 22.48
N GLU A 184 31.23 -0.01 22.19
CA GLU A 184 31.55 -0.61 20.90
C GLU A 184 30.34 -1.41 20.41
N GLN A 185 29.95 -1.24 19.16
CA GLN A 185 28.90 -2.01 18.51
C GLN A 185 29.48 -3.14 17.67
N TYR A 186 28.89 -4.32 17.77
CA TYR A 186 29.27 -5.54 17.07
C TYR A 186 28.10 -6.04 16.23
N ASP A 187 28.16 -5.81 14.91
CA ASP A 187 27.14 -6.29 13.97
C ASP A 187 27.60 -7.58 13.29
N PHE A 188 26.83 -8.65 13.45
CA PHE A 188 27.02 -9.93 12.80
C PHE A 188 25.94 -10.15 11.75
N GLU A 189 26.33 -10.53 10.54
CA GLU A 189 25.42 -10.98 9.49
C GLU A 189 25.99 -12.25 8.85
N ASP A 190 25.19 -13.31 8.79
CA ASP A 190 25.59 -14.56 8.15
C ASP A 190 24.40 -15.25 7.48
N PRO A 191 24.42 -15.46 6.15
CA PRO A 191 23.31 -16.10 5.44
C PRO A 191 23.17 -17.60 5.76
N GLU A 192 24.19 -18.23 6.33
CA GLU A 192 24.10 -19.59 6.89
C GLU A 192 23.57 -19.60 8.34
N GLY A 193 23.40 -18.43 8.94
CA GLY A 193 22.84 -18.19 10.26
C GLY A 193 23.79 -18.45 11.43
N ILE A 194 23.66 -17.61 12.45
CA ILE A 194 24.31 -17.60 13.75
C ILE A 194 23.50 -18.48 14.72
N MET A 195 24.17 -19.40 15.41
CA MET A 195 23.56 -20.28 16.41
C MET A 195 24.09 -20.02 17.82
N GLU A 196 25.27 -19.40 17.93
CA GLU A 196 25.97 -19.14 19.18
C GLU A 196 26.70 -17.79 19.10
N ILE A 197 26.69 -17.03 20.19
CA ILE A 197 27.51 -15.82 20.37
C ILE A 197 28.28 -15.96 21.68
N ASP A 198 29.59 -15.77 21.65
CA ASP A 198 30.43 -15.70 22.84
C ASP A 198 30.91 -14.27 23.08
N ALA A 199 30.73 -13.76 24.30
CA ALA A 199 31.33 -12.53 24.79
C ALA A 199 32.41 -12.85 25.82
N PHE A 200 33.59 -12.27 25.63
CA PHE A 200 34.78 -12.48 26.46
C PHE A 200 35.24 -11.14 27.00
N THR A 201 35.52 -11.06 28.30
CA THR A 201 36.12 -9.88 28.89
C THR A 201 37.25 -10.24 29.84
N ASP A 202 38.36 -9.50 29.72
CA ASP A 202 39.44 -9.46 30.69
C ASP A 202 39.30 -8.24 31.64
N TYR A 203 38.16 -7.56 31.59
CA TYR A 203 37.81 -6.46 32.49
C TYR A 203 36.95 -6.95 33.66
N SER A 204 37.05 -6.24 34.78
CA SER A 204 36.32 -6.54 36.00
C SER A 204 34.84 -6.27 35.84
N GLU A 205 34.44 -5.28 35.06
CA GLU A 205 33.02 -5.06 34.77
C GLU A 205 32.84 -4.81 33.28
N SER A 206 31.86 -5.48 32.69
CA SER A 206 31.48 -5.30 31.29
C SER A 206 29.97 -5.37 31.15
N ASN A 207 29.45 -4.60 30.21
CA ASN A 207 28.02 -4.48 29.96
C ASN A 207 27.76 -4.84 28.50
N LEU A 208 26.70 -5.60 28.27
CA LEU A 208 26.06 -5.71 26.97
C LEU A 208 24.77 -4.89 26.99
N ASP A 209 24.45 -4.27 25.87
CA ASP A 209 23.30 -3.39 25.68
C ASP A 209 22.85 -3.46 24.21
N ASP A 210 21.65 -2.96 23.91
CA ASP A 210 21.08 -2.94 22.56
C ASP A 210 21.28 -4.27 21.82
N PHE A 211 20.99 -5.38 22.50
CA PHE A 211 21.12 -6.69 21.90
C PHE A 211 19.91 -6.94 21.00
N ILE A 212 20.10 -6.70 19.70
CA ILE A 212 19.08 -6.84 18.67
C ILE A 212 19.37 -8.13 17.89
N ILE A 213 18.40 -9.04 17.89
CA ILE A 213 18.44 -10.22 17.02
C ILE A 213 17.67 -9.89 15.74
N GLY A 214 18.35 -9.92 14.60
CA GLY A 214 17.68 -9.77 13.32
C GLY A 214 17.05 -11.08 12.86
N TRP A 215 15.82 -11.01 12.37
CA TRP A 215 15.16 -12.10 11.63
C TRP A 215 15.58 -12.10 10.15
N GLU A 216 15.25 -13.18 9.41
CA GLU A 216 15.58 -13.43 7.99
C GLU A 216 15.14 -12.30 7.06
N GLY A 217 15.95 -11.25 6.99
CA GLY A 217 15.83 -10.16 6.04
C GLY A 217 15.23 -8.91 6.65
N SER A 218 15.95 -7.79 6.59
CA SER A 218 15.33 -6.47 6.73
C SER A 218 14.15 -6.33 5.77
N PRO A 219 13.13 -5.51 6.07
CA PRO A 219 12.10 -5.17 5.10
C PRO A 219 12.76 -4.54 3.88
N GLY A 220 12.18 -4.75 2.70
CA GLY A 220 12.64 -4.19 1.45
C GLY A 220 11.61 -3.25 0.87
N VAL A 221 11.99 -2.00 0.59
CA VAL A 221 11.13 -1.04 -0.10
C VAL A 221 11.78 -0.63 -1.41
N VAL A 222 11.02 -0.71 -2.50
CA VAL A 222 11.41 -0.13 -3.79
C VAL A 222 10.48 1.02 -4.12
N ALA A 223 11.02 2.23 -4.18
CA ALA A 223 10.31 3.39 -4.73
C ALA A 223 10.38 3.33 -6.26
N LEU A 224 9.24 3.11 -6.91
CA LEU A 224 9.13 2.92 -8.34
C LEU A 224 8.43 4.11 -9.01
N PHE A 225 9.18 4.87 -9.79
CA PHE A 225 8.70 6.08 -10.46
C PHE A 225 8.38 5.83 -11.93
N ASP A 226 7.15 6.16 -12.32
CA ASP A 226 6.86 6.53 -13.70
C ASP A 226 7.59 7.84 -14.04
N VAL A 227 8.43 7.79 -15.05
CA VAL A 227 9.16 8.93 -15.61
C VAL A 227 8.84 9.07 -17.10
N SER A 228 7.68 8.60 -17.53
CA SER A 228 7.19 8.70 -18.91
C SER A 228 7.05 10.15 -19.40
N GLY A 229 6.77 10.32 -20.69
CA GLY A 229 6.57 11.64 -21.29
C GLY A 229 5.38 12.40 -20.71
N SER A 230 4.32 11.71 -20.25
CA SER A 230 3.14 12.32 -19.61
C SER A 230 3.46 12.94 -18.25
N MET A 231 4.50 12.45 -17.57
CA MET A 231 4.95 13.02 -16.30
C MET A 231 5.53 14.45 -16.42
N SER A 232 5.69 14.97 -17.64
CA SER A 232 5.99 16.39 -17.93
C SER A 232 4.76 17.31 -17.99
N TRP A 233 3.56 16.77 -17.83
CA TRP A 233 2.31 17.52 -17.87
C TRP A 233 1.95 18.02 -16.48
N ASN A 234 1.02 18.97 -16.41
CA ASN A 234 0.36 19.31 -15.16
C ASN A 234 -0.59 18.19 -14.72
N HIS A 235 -1.01 18.17 -13.46
CA HIS A 235 -2.02 17.25 -12.93
C HIS A 235 -3.24 17.17 -13.86
N ASP A 236 -3.78 18.31 -14.30
CA ASP A 236 -4.99 18.38 -15.14
C ASP A 236 -4.78 17.99 -16.63
N GLY A 237 -3.57 17.55 -17.00
CA GLY A 237 -3.21 17.07 -18.34
C GLY A 237 -2.76 18.17 -19.31
N GLU A 238 -2.57 19.40 -18.83
CA GLU A 238 -1.98 20.51 -19.58
C GLU A 238 -0.48 20.25 -19.85
N THR A 239 -0.05 20.51 -21.09
CA THR A 239 1.33 20.25 -21.52
C THR A 239 2.15 21.52 -21.64
N GLY A 240 3.48 21.42 -21.51
CA GLY A 240 4.36 22.59 -21.67
C GLY A 240 4.31 23.54 -20.48
N VAL A 241 3.91 23.02 -19.33
CA VAL A 241 3.88 23.76 -18.07
C VAL A 241 5.29 23.93 -17.49
N PRO A 242 5.49 24.94 -16.61
CA PRO A 242 6.73 25.11 -15.88
C PRO A 242 7.15 23.84 -15.12
N ILE A 243 8.45 23.65 -14.89
CA ILE A 243 9.01 22.42 -14.29
C ILE A 243 8.38 22.15 -12.92
N GLU A 244 8.17 23.19 -12.12
CA GLU A 244 7.56 23.13 -10.80
C GLU A 244 6.10 22.65 -10.79
N GLN A 245 5.41 22.68 -11.94
CA GLN A 245 4.03 22.20 -12.09
C GLN A 245 3.95 20.80 -12.73
N GLN A 246 5.08 20.24 -13.14
CA GLN A 246 5.08 18.91 -13.78
C GLN A 246 4.75 17.83 -12.76
N ARG A 247 3.99 16.81 -13.18
CA ARG A 247 3.64 15.65 -12.35
C ARG A 247 4.88 15.00 -11.72
N LEU A 248 5.98 14.86 -12.47
CA LEU A 248 7.22 14.30 -11.93
C LEU A 248 7.82 15.18 -10.82
N THR A 249 7.75 16.50 -10.96
CA THR A 249 8.29 17.39 -9.91
C THR A 249 7.46 17.28 -8.63
N LEU A 250 6.14 17.19 -8.75
CA LEU A 250 5.27 16.95 -7.60
C LEU A 250 5.54 15.58 -6.97
N ALA A 251 5.73 14.53 -7.78
CA ALA A 251 6.10 13.20 -7.30
C ALA A 251 7.43 13.18 -6.55
N LYS A 252 8.45 13.90 -7.03
CA LYS A 252 9.72 14.05 -6.31
C LYS A 252 9.56 14.79 -4.99
N ASN A 253 8.78 15.87 -5.00
CA ASN A 253 8.54 16.66 -3.79
C ASN A 253 7.84 15.84 -2.71
N ALA A 254 6.97 14.89 -3.08
CA ALA A 254 6.34 13.94 -2.17
C ALA A 254 7.24 12.78 -1.77
N ALA A 255 8.13 12.34 -2.65
CA ALA A 255 9.09 11.28 -2.36
C ALA A 255 10.17 11.69 -1.34
N PHE A 256 10.61 12.95 -1.34
CA PHE A 256 11.61 13.40 -0.36
C PHE A 256 11.16 13.22 1.11
N PRO A 257 10.01 13.75 1.57
CA PRO A 257 9.56 13.54 2.93
C PRO A 257 9.28 12.06 3.23
N PHE A 258 8.80 11.29 2.25
CA PHE A 258 8.69 9.83 2.38
C PHE A 258 10.04 9.18 2.72
N LEU A 259 11.12 9.53 2.02
CA LEU A 259 12.46 9.01 2.30
C LEU A 259 12.96 9.43 3.68
N TYR A 260 12.76 10.68 4.09
CA TYR A 260 13.15 11.16 5.42
C TYR A 260 12.41 10.40 6.52
N MET A 261 11.09 10.27 6.43
CA MET A 261 10.32 9.53 7.44
C MET A 261 10.66 8.04 7.44
N LEU A 262 10.94 7.44 6.28
CA LEU A 262 11.43 6.06 6.21
C LEU A 262 12.78 5.90 6.93
N ASN A 263 13.72 6.84 6.72
CA ASN A 263 15.00 6.86 7.43
C ASN A 263 14.79 7.07 8.93
N ASP A 264 14.00 8.06 9.33
CA ASP A 264 13.74 8.36 10.72
C ASP A 264 13.16 7.14 11.45
N HIS A 265 12.20 6.42 10.88
CA HIS A 265 11.57 5.28 11.56
C HIS A 265 12.35 3.97 11.46
N LEU A 266 13.12 3.75 10.39
CA LEU A 266 13.74 2.45 10.09
C LEU A 266 15.21 2.56 9.66
N GLU A 267 15.94 3.55 10.18
CA GLU A 267 17.38 3.66 9.92
C GLU A 267 18.09 2.36 10.30
N ASN A 268 18.86 1.82 9.37
CA ASN A 268 19.53 0.52 9.49
C ASN A 268 18.56 -0.66 9.72
N GLU A 269 17.25 -0.51 9.58
CA GLU A 269 16.30 -1.62 9.74
C GLU A 269 15.70 -2.05 8.41
N VAL A 270 15.65 -1.17 7.42
CA VAL A 270 15.08 -1.41 6.08
C VAL A 270 16.14 -1.39 4.98
N SER A 271 15.94 -2.17 3.93
CA SER A 271 16.65 -2.06 2.66
C SER A 271 15.84 -1.21 1.69
N LEU A 272 16.48 -0.22 1.05
CA LEU A 272 15.85 0.69 0.10
C LEU A 272 16.45 0.51 -1.30
N GLY A 273 15.59 0.52 -2.31
CA GLY A 273 15.96 0.65 -3.71
C GLY A 273 15.13 1.73 -4.40
N VAL A 274 15.66 2.27 -5.49
CA VAL A 274 14.93 3.20 -6.37
C VAL A 274 14.93 2.65 -7.78
N ALA A 275 13.76 2.56 -8.37
CA ALA A 275 13.57 2.15 -9.75
C ALA A 275 12.76 3.19 -10.51
N ASN A 276 12.93 3.19 -11.84
CA ASN A 276 12.11 4.01 -12.70
C ASN A 276 11.74 3.27 -14.00
N PHE A 277 10.68 3.74 -14.64
CA PHE A 277 10.35 3.37 -16.00
C PHE A 277 9.78 4.56 -16.77
N PRO A 278 10.11 4.71 -18.05
CA PRO A 278 10.97 3.83 -18.84
C PRO A 278 12.47 4.00 -18.53
N LEU A 279 13.32 3.21 -19.19
CA LEU A 279 14.79 3.38 -19.17
C LEU A 279 15.20 4.82 -19.55
N LEU A 280 16.08 5.42 -18.75
CA LEU A 280 16.61 6.76 -19.00
C LEU A 280 18.08 6.72 -19.48
N PRO A 281 18.47 7.55 -20.48
CA PRO A 281 17.59 8.32 -21.36
C PRO A 281 16.81 7.41 -22.33
N TRP A 282 15.61 7.84 -22.72
CA TRP A 282 14.75 7.05 -23.60
C TRP A 282 15.37 6.85 -24.99
N ASN A 283 15.21 5.64 -25.53
CA ASN A 283 15.40 5.39 -26.96
C ASN A 283 14.33 4.43 -27.50
N ASN A 284 13.92 4.61 -28.76
CA ASN A 284 12.81 3.83 -29.33
C ASN A 284 13.13 2.34 -29.56
N ALA A 285 14.39 1.91 -29.46
CA ALA A 285 14.77 0.52 -29.70
C ALA A 285 14.64 -0.34 -28.43
N ASN A 286 15.02 0.23 -27.28
CA ASN A 286 15.17 -0.49 -26.01
C ASN A 286 14.53 0.25 -24.82
N GLY A 287 13.79 1.34 -25.05
CA GLY A 287 13.23 2.17 -23.98
C GLY A 287 12.11 1.50 -23.18
N CYS A 288 11.47 0.48 -23.72
CA CYS A 288 10.31 -0.18 -23.09
C CYS A 288 10.72 -1.23 -22.06
N VAL A 289 11.59 -0.83 -21.14
CA VAL A 289 12.07 -1.62 -20.01
C VAL A 289 12.11 -0.75 -18.76
N GLY A 290 12.00 -1.36 -17.59
CA GLY A 290 12.31 -0.70 -16.31
C GLY A 290 13.82 -0.65 -16.05
N GLN A 291 14.21 0.17 -15.08
CA GLN A 291 15.60 0.33 -14.64
C GLN A 291 15.67 0.39 -13.11
N ALA A 292 16.61 -0.36 -12.52
CA ALA A 292 17.06 -0.14 -11.16
C ALA A 292 18.04 1.04 -11.15
N SER A 293 17.61 2.17 -10.62
CA SER A 293 18.34 3.45 -10.60
C SER A 293 19.27 3.52 -9.39
N LEU A 294 18.83 2.93 -8.27
CA LEU A 294 19.61 2.66 -7.07
C LEU A 294 19.36 1.20 -6.66
N PRO A 295 20.39 0.34 -6.56
CA PRO A 295 20.22 -1.05 -6.14
C PRO A 295 19.75 -1.13 -4.67
N MET A 296 19.17 -2.26 -4.29
CA MET A 296 18.80 -2.54 -2.90
C MET A 296 20.06 -2.53 -2.01
N ALA A 297 20.02 -1.76 -0.94
CA ALA A 297 20.96 -1.84 0.16
C ALA A 297 20.29 -1.37 1.46
N ARG A 298 20.87 -1.77 2.59
CA ARG A 298 20.44 -1.34 3.93
C ARG A 298 20.49 0.19 4.02
N LEU A 299 19.40 0.79 4.49
CA LEU A 299 19.25 2.23 4.58
C LEU A 299 20.09 2.76 5.73
N GLY A 300 21.10 3.56 5.41
CA GLY A 300 21.87 4.34 6.36
C GLY A 300 22.27 5.68 5.73
N PRO A 301 23.00 6.56 6.43
CA PRO A 301 23.17 7.96 5.99
C PRO A 301 23.74 8.13 4.58
N GLY A 302 24.65 7.24 4.17
CA GLY A 302 25.21 7.24 2.81
C GLY A 302 24.19 6.82 1.75
N HIS A 303 23.55 5.65 1.94
CA HIS A 303 22.57 5.13 0.97
C HIS A 303 21.31 6.00 0.89
N PHE A 304 20.91 6.61 2.01
CA PHE A 304 19.86 7.61 2.07
C PHE A 304 20.16 8.81 1.15
N GLN A 305 21.36 9.39 1.26
CA GLN A 305 21.74 10.53 0.41
C GLN A 305 21.80 10.13 -1.08
N GLU A 306 22.28 8.92 -1.40
CA GLU A 306 22.27 8.41 -2.77
C GLU A 306 20.84 8.29 -3.32
N ALA A 307 19.87 7.83 -2.51
CA ALA A 307 18.46 7.78 -2.90
C ALA A 307 17.89 9.18 -3.19
N VAL A 308 18.17 10.16 -2.32
CA VAL A 308 17.75 11.56 -2.53
C VAL A 308 18.33 12.11 -3.84
N ASP A 309 19.62 11.88 -4.11
CA ASP A 309 20.28 12.35 -5.33
C ASP A 309 19.72 11.70 -6.60
N VAL A 310 19.45 10.39 -6.55
CA VAL A 310 18.84 9.64 -7.67
C VAL A 310 17.44 10.17 -7.97
N VAL A 311 16.58 10.33 -6.96
CA VAL A 311 15.22 10.87 -7.13
C VAL A 311 15.28 12.29 -7.68
N ALA A 312 16.16 13.14 -7.17
CA ALA A 312 16.36 14.49 -7.68
C ALA A 312 16.76 14.50 -9.16
N GLY A 313 17.55 13.52 -9.60
CA GLY A 313 18.06 13.38 -10.97
C GLY A 313 17.07 12.86 -12.03
N LEU A 314 15.91 12.31 -11.64
CA LEU A 314 14.92 11.78 -12.60
C LEU A 314 14.38 12.87 -13.54
N PHE A 315 13.98 12.53 -14.77
CA PHE A 315 13.35 13.49 -15.68
C PHE A 315 12.36 12.79 -16.61
N PRO A 316 11.28 13.46 -17.07
CA PRO A 316 10.25 12.81 -17.86
C PRO A 316 10.73 12.56 -19.30
N ASP A 317 10.60 11.32 -19.78
CA ASP A 317 10.93 10.92 -21.13
C ASP A 317 10.23 9.61 -21.56
N GLY A 318 10.01 9.44 -22.86
CA GLY A 318 9.54 8.18 -23.43
C GLY A 318 8.05 7.86 -23.24
N ASN A 319 7.75 6.56 -23.29
CA ASN A 319 6.41 5.97 -23.11
C ASN A 319 6.30 5.33 -21.70
N THR A 320 5.19 4.65 -21.42
CA THR A 320 4.83 4.07 -20.11
C THR A 320 4.87 2.52 -20.13
N PRO A 321 6.05 1.86 -20.00
CA PRO A 321 6.16 0.40 -19.94
C PRO A 321 5.92 -0.14 -18.52
N LEU A 322 4.74 0.12 -17.96
CA LEU A 322 4.39 -0.15 -16.56
C LEU A 322 4.75 -1.58 -16.10
N ILE A 323 4.36 -2.61 -16.87
CA ILE A 323 4.70 -4.02 -16.56
C ILE A 323 6.21 -4.23 -16.39
N ALA A 324 7.03 -3.67 -17.28
CA ALA A 324 8.48 -3.84 -17.22
C ALA A 324 9.12 -3.04 -16.07
N GLY A 325 8.50 -1.91 -15.67
CA GLY A 325 8.91 -1.15 -14.49
C GLY A 325 8.72 -1.94 -13.20
N VAL A 326 7.53 -2.52 -13.03
CA VAL A 326 7.20 -3.33 -11.85
C VAL A 326 8.02 -4.62 -11.81
N ASP A 327 8.21 -5.28 -12.96
CA ASP A 327 9.09 -6.46 -13.04
C ASP A 327 10.54 -6.13 -12.67
N ALA A 328 11.07 -4.98 -13.13
CA ALA A 328 12.41 -4.53 -12.74
C ALA A 328 12.52 -4.29 -11.23
N ALA A 329 11.54 -3.64 -10.62
CA ALA A 329 11.49 -3.42 -9.17
C ALA A 329 11.40 -4.73 -8.38
N ALA A 330 10.52 -5.66 -8.79
CA ALA A 330 10.38 -6.97 -8.15
C ALA A 330 11.68 -7.78 -8.19
N ASN A 331 12.44 -7.66 -9.28
CA ASN A 331 13.73 -8.33 -9.46
C ASN A 331 14.88 -7.69 -8.67
N MET A 332 14.67 -6.55 -8.02
CA MET A 332 15.66 -5.94 -7.13
C MET A 332 15.70 -6.62 -5.75
N PHE A 333 14.59 -7.21 -5.31
CA PHE A 333 14.52 -7.88 -4.02
C PHE A 333 15.41 -9.13 -3.97
N GLY A 334 16.14 -9.26 -2.87
CA GLY A 334 16.92 -10.41 -2.46
C GLY A 334 16.25 -11.16 -1.31
N ALA A 335 16.90 -11.17 -0.15
CA ALA A 335 16.53 -11.97 1.02
C ALA A 335 15.64 -11.23 2.02
N GLU A 336 15.07 -10.08 1.67
CA GLU A 336 14.21 -9.27 2.54
C GLU A 336 12.92 -10.02 2.96
N THR A 337 12.50 -9.87 4.23
CA THR A 337 11.28 -10.51 4.79
C THR A 337 10.00 -9.98 4.15
N HIS A 338 9.89 -8.66 4.07
CA HIS A 338 8.69 -7.95 3.64
C HIS A 338 9.04 -7.05 2.49
N LYS A 339 8.50 -7.35 1.31
CA LYS A 339 8.89 -6.67 0.07
C LYS A 339 7.75 -5.80 -0.41
N ALA A 340 7.96 -4.49 -0.43
CA ALA A 340 6.98 -3.51 -0.85
C ALA A 340 7.49 -2.69 -2.04
N ILE A 341 6.68 -2.60 -3.09
CA ILE A 341 6.89 -1.68 -4.20
C ILE A 341 5.90 -0.54 -4.04
N VAL A 342 6.40 0.70 -3.96
CA VAL A 342 5.56 1.91 -4.00
C VAL A 342 5.60 2.44 -5.43
N LEU A 343 4.55 2.15 -6.20
CA LEU A 343 4.41 2.54 -7.60
C LEU A 343 3.59 3.82 -7.72
N LEU A 344 4.17 4.84 -8.33
CA LEU A 344 3.41 6.00 -8.83
C LEU A 344 3.35 5.96 -10.36
N SER A 345 2.16 6.11 -10.94
CA SER A 345 1.98 6.23 -12.39
C SER A 345 0.85 7.20 -12.76
N ASP A 346 1.03 7.89 -13.89
CA ASP A 346 0.05 8.83 -14.44
C ASP A 346 -0.64 8.35 -15.72
N GLY A 347 -0.37 7.09 -16.10
CA GLY A 347 -0.49 6.66 -17.48
C GLY A 347 -0.98 5.23 -17.66
N TYR A 348 -1.31 4.92 -18.91
CA TYR A 348 -1.69 3.59 -19.36
C TYR A 348 -0.45 2.82 -19.79
N HIS A 349 -0.42 1.50 -19.54
CA HIS A 349 0.58 0.66 -20.18
C HIS A 349 0.46 0.73 -21.71
N ASN A 350 1.49 1.26 -22.37
CA ASN A 350 1.47 1.50 -23.81
C ASN A 350 2.77 1.09 -24.53
N CYS A 351 3.69 0.40 -23.85
CA CYS A 351 4.90 -0.13 -24.46
C CYS A 351 5.40 -1.45 -23.82
N PRO A 352 5.77 -2.49 -24.60
CA PRO A 352 5.91 -2.56 -26.06
C PRO A 352 4.60 -2.59 -26.86
N GLY A 353 3.48 -2.79 -26.18
CA GLY A 353 2.13 -2.73 -26.75
C GLY A 353 1.11 -2.31 -25.69
N GLU A 354 -0.17 -2.31 -26.05
CA GLU A 354 -1.23 -2.16 -25.06
C GLU A 354 -1.43 -3.50 -24.33
N ALA A 355 -1.54 -3.44 -23.01
CA ALA A 355 -1.87 -4.59 -22.16
C ALA A 355 -3.02 -4.20 -21.21
N GLY A 356 -3.73 -5.21 -20.73
CA GLY A 356 -4.80 -5.08 -19.73
C GLY A 356 -4.68 -6.17 -18.67
N VAL A 357 -5.53 -6.09 -17.65
CA VAL A 357 -5.47 -6.94 -16.44
C VAL A 357 -5.64 -8.45 -16.67
N ASP A 358 -6.17 -8.88 -17.82
CA ASP A 358 -6.30 -10.30 -18.17
C ASP A 358 -5.31 -10.73 -19.28
N GLY A 359 -4.35 -9.87 -19.63
CA GLY A 359 -3.29 -10.20 -20.57
C GLY A 359 -2.30 -11.18 -19.96
N SER A 360 -1.71 -12.07 -20.78
CA SER A 360 -0.70 -13.03 -20.31
C SER A 360 0.53 -12.36 -19.70
N GLU A 361 0.86 -11.14 -20.14
CA GLU A 361 1.96 -10.34 -19.58
C GLU A 361 1.64 -9.86 -18.16
N PHE A 362 0.39 -9.48 -17.89
CA PHE A 362 -0.07 -9.14 -16.54
C PHE A 362 -0.07 -10.37 -15.63
N SER A 363 -0.60 -11.50 -16.10
CA SER A 363 -0.57 -12.75 -15.32
C SER A 363 0.86 -13.18 -14.98
N ALA A 364 1.79 -13.08 -15.93
CA ALA A 364 3.19 -13.40 -15.68
C ALA A 364 3.85 -12.44 -14.66
N LEU A 365 3.45 -11.16 -14.67
CA LEU A 365 3.90 -10.19 -13.67
C LEU A 365 3.39 -10.55 -12.27
N ILE A 366 2.10 -10.88 -12.13
CA ILE A 366 1.52 -11.33 -10.85
C ILE A 366 2.19 -12.60 -10.37
N ASP A 367 2.43 -13.59 -11.25
CA ASP A 367 3.15 -14.81 -10.91
C ASP A 367 4.57 -14.51 -10.40
N ASN A 368 5.28 -13.54 -10.98
CA ASN A 368 6.61 -13.14 -10.51
C ASN A 368 6.54 -12.45 -9.15
N LEU A 369 5.61 -11.50 -8.95
CA LEU A 369 5.42 -10.80 -7.67
C LEU A 369 5.05 -11.77 -6.55
N ALA A 370 4.14 -12.71 -6.82
CA ALA A 370 3.77 -13.76 -5.88
C ALA A 370 4.94 -14.68 -5.54
N ALA A 371 5.75 -15.08 -6.54
CA ALA A 371 6.95 -15.88 -6.30
C ALA A 371 8.04 -15.15 -5.48
N LYS A 372 7.97 -13.82 -5.43
CA LYS A 372 8.85 -12.98 -4.62
C LYS A 372 8.24 -12.63 -3.26
N GLU A 373 6.94 -12.87 -3.06
CA GLU A 373 6.17 -12.37 -1.92
C GLU A 373 6.21 -10.82 -1.85
N ALA A 374 6.20 -10.17 -3.02
CA ALA A 374 6.25 -8.72 -3.14
C ALA A 374 4.83 -8.13 -3.25
N ARG A 375 4.52 -7.19 -2.36
CA ARG A 375 3.29 -6.40 -2.37
C ARG A 375 3.50 -5.11 -3.15
N VAL A 376 2.48 -4.66 -3.88
CA VAL A 376 2.54 -3.41 -4.65
C VAL A 376 1.49 -2.43 -4.16
N TYR A 377 1.93 -1.28 -3.66
CA TYR A 377 1.09 -0.13 -3.35
C TYR A 377 1.09 0.78 -4.57
N THR A 378 -0.09 1.12 -5.10
CA THR A 378 -0.20 1.85 -6.36
C THR A 378 -0.85 3.21 -6.17
N ILE A 379 -0.26 4.23 -6.77
CA ILE A 379 -0.74 5.61 -6.76
C ILE A 379 -1.08 6.02 -8.19
N GLY A 380 -2.35 6.28 -8.45
CA GLY A 380 -2.82 6.91 -9.67
C GLY A 380 -2.77 8.43 -9.54
N PHE A 381 -1.96 9.11 -10.34
CA PHE A 381 -1.74 10.56 -10.23
C PHE A 381 -1.92 11.29 -11.55
N GLY A 382 -2.64 12.41 -11.56
CA GLY A 382 -2.93 13.17 -12.78
C GLY A 382 -4.42 13.20 -13.12
N ARG A 383 -4.77 13.45 -14.36
CA ARG A 383 -6.19 13.56 -14.72
C ARG A 383 -6.81 12.15 -14.78
N PRO A 384 -8.09 11.97 -14.39
CA PRO A 384 -8.74 10.67 -14.33
C PRO A 384 -8.77 9.88 -15.64
N SER A 385 -8.81 10.57 -16.79
CA SER A 385 -8.73 9.92 -18.11
C SER A 385 -7.33 9.46 -18.49
N ASP A 386 -6.30 9.97 -17.82
CA ASP A 386 -4.91 9.70 -18.17
C ASP A 386 -4.40 8.46 -17.40
N VAL A 387 -5.04 8.09 -16.29
CA VAL A 387 -4.65 6.99 -15.41
C VAL A 387 -5.42 5.70 -15.71
N ASP A 388 -4.73 4.56 -15.63
CA ASP A 388 -5.31 3.23 -15.79
C ASP A 388 -5.78 2.63 -14.46
N HIS A 389 -6.87 3.16 -13.89
CA HIS A 389 -7.38 2.72 -12.57
C HIS A 389 -7.62 1.21 -12.46
N PRO A 390 -8.23 0.51 -13.45
CA PRO A 390 -8.41 -0.93 -13.36
C PRO A 390 -7.09 -1.69 -13.24
N PHE A 391 -6.04 -1.23 -13.95
CA PHE A 391 -4.73 -1.87 -13.92
C PHE A 391 -4.03 -1.69 -12.56
N LEU A 392 -4.03 -0.46 -12.04
CA LEU A 392 -3.39 -0.15 -10.76
C LEU A 392 -4.09 -0.84 -9.58
N GLU A 393 -5.43 -0.89 -9.58
CA GLU A 393 -6.22 -1.65 -8.60
C GLU A 393 -5.90 -3.14 -8.66
N ALA A 394 -5.91 -3.73 -9.86
CA ALA A 394 -5.66 -5.16 -10.01
C ALA A 394 -4.24 -5.51 -9.54
N LEU A 395 -3.25 -4.66 -9.83
CA LEU A 395 -1.88 -4.89 -9.38
C LEU A 395 -1.76 -4.86 -7.85
N ALA A 396 -2.41 -3.89 -7.20
CA ALA A 396 -2.42 -3.78 -5.74
C ALA A 396 -3.18 -4.96 -5.09
N SER A 397 -4.44 -5.18 -5.48
CA SER A 397 -5.30 -6.20 -4.87
C SER A 397 -4.78 -7.63 -5.07
N GLU A 398 -4.21 -7.97 -6.23
CA GLU A 398 -3.66 -9.32 -6.49
C GLU A 398 -2.35 -9.58 -5.72
N THR A 399 -1.69 -8.54 -5.21
CA THR A 399 -0.43 -8.66 -4.44
C THR A 399 -0.61 -8.35 -2.95
N GLY A 400 -1.84 -8.09 -2.49
CA GLY A 400 -2.13 -7.73 -1.10
C GLY A 400 -1.63 -6.33 -0.69
N GLY A 401 -1.41 -5.44 -1.65
CA GLY A 401 -1.21 -4.01 -1.41
C GLY A 401 -2.48 -3.21 -1.65
N ASP A 402 -2.38 -1.89 -1.48
CA ASP A 402 -3.51 -0.97 -1.64
C ASP A 402 -3.35 0.04 -2.77
N PHE A 403 -4.51 0.44 -3.31
CA PHE A 403 -4.62 1.41 -4.40
C PHE A 403 -5.07 2.78 -3.88
N TYR A 404 -4.41 3.82 -4.38
CA TYR A 404 -4.64 5.20 -3.99
C TYR A 404 -4.89 6.04 -5.24
N ASP A 405 -6.07 6.67 -5.33
CA ASP A 405 -6.46 7.52 -6.45
C ASP A 405 -6.38 9.01 -6.08
N VAL A 406 -5.37 9.69 -6.61
CA VAL A 406 -5.08 11.13 -6.41
C VAL A 406 -5.50 11.93 -7.65
N THR A 407 -6.38 11.40 -8.50
CA THR A 407 -6.76 12.07 -9.76
C THR A 407 -7.89 13.08 -9.65
N GLN A 408 -8.62 13.08 -8.52
CA GLN A 408 -9.72 14.00 -8.23
C GLN A 408 -9.76 14.32 -6.73
N PRO A 409 -10.45 15.41 -6.34
CA PRO A 409 -10.74 15.67 -4.95
C PRO A 409 -11.46 14.49 -4.25
N GLY A 410 -11.01 14.18 -3.04
CA GLY A 410 -11.59 13.15 -2.18
C GLY A 410 -12.64 13.72 -1.23
N PHE A 411 -12.34 13.67 0.07
CA PHE A 411 -13.31 14.00 1.13
C PHE A 411 -13.46 15.50 1.40
N ASP A 412 -12.44 16.30 1.07
CA ASP A 412 -12.40 17.73 1.38
C ASP A 412 -12.11 18.57 0.11
N PRO A 413 -13.08 18.67 -0.83
CA PRO A 413 -12.84 19.26 -2.14
C PRO A 413 -12.48 20.75 -2.13
N GLU A 414 -12.85 21.49 -1.07
CA GLU A 414 -12.55 22.92 -0.95
C GLU A 414 -11.09 23.21 -0.57
N THR A 415 -10.41 22.23 0.04
CA THR A 415 -9.02 22.35 0.51
C THR A 415 -8.07 21.43 -0.24
N TRP A 416 -8.58 20.64 -1.19
CA TRP A 416 -7.79 19.71 -1.98
C TRP A 416 -6.85 20.44 -2.95
N ASP A 417 -5.60 19.99 -2.97
CA ASP A 417 -4.59 20.35 -3.96
C ASP A 417 -3.79 19.07 -4.31
N PRO A 418 -3.50 18.81 -5.59
CA PRO A 418 -2.89 17.55 -6.01
C PRO A 418 -1.50 17.30 -5.42
N ALA A 419 -0.72 18.35 -5.14
CA ALA A 419 0.60 18.19 -4.53
C ALA A 419 0.46 17.70 -3.08
N THR A 420 -0.35 18.40 -2.28
CA THR A 420 -0.58 18.01 -0.88
C THR A 420 -1.33 16.69 -0.73
N ALA A 421 -2.24 16.36 -1.66
CA ALA A 421 -2.92 15.06 -1.66
C ALA A 421 -1.96 13.91 -1.99
N LEU A 422 -0.97 14.15 -2.85
CA LEU A 422 0.08 13.18 -3.14
C LEU A 422 0.99 12.96 -1.93
N ASP A 423 1.40 14.04 -1.26
CA ASP A 423 2.17 13.98 -0.01
C ASP A 423 1.47 13.14 1.07
N ALA A 424 0.18 13.40 1.32
CA ALA A 424 -0.63 12.64 2.29
C ALA A 424 -0.76 11.16 1.89
N THR A 425 -0.81 10.86 0.59
CA THR A 425 -0.85 9.48 0.08
C THR A 425 0.45 8.73 0.38
N TYR A 426 1.61 9.35 0.15
CA TYR A 426 2.90 8.74 0.52
C TYR A 426 3.04 8.53 2.03
N ALA A 427 2.53 9.47 2.84
CA ALA A 427 2.48 9.31 4.30
C ALA A 427 1.59 8.13 4.73
N THR A 428 0.43 7.97 4.08
CA THR A 428 -0.48 6.84 4.35
C THR A 428 0.15 5.50 3.96
N ILE A 429 0.80 5.42 2.79
CA ILE A 429 1.52 4.21 2.36
C ILE A 429 2.67 3.88 3.30
N LEU A 430 3.39 4.88 3.80
CA LEU A 430 4.43 4.67 4.80
C LEU A 430 3.82 4.14 6.10
N ALA A 431 2.69 4.69 6.55
CA ALA A 431 2.02 4.22 7.74
C ALA A 431 1.58 2.76 7.61
N GLU A 432 0.86 2.40 6.55
CA GLU A 432 0.44 1.01 6.32
C GLU A 432 1.63 0.06 6.09
N GLY A 433 2.57 0.47 5.22
CA GLY A 433 3.72 -0.35 4.84
C GLY A 433 4.69 -0.62 5.98
N LEU A 434 4.82 0.32 6.93
CA LEU A 434 5.67 0.18 8.12
C LEU A 434 4.88 -0.24 9.37
N GLY A 435 3.57 -0.47 9.27
CA GLY A 435 2.72 -0.75 10.43
C GLY A 435 2.72 0.36 11.49
N LEU A 436 2.89 1.61 11.05
CA LEU A 436 2.72 2.80 11.86
C LEU A 436 1.26 3.24 11.85
N GLU A 437 0.93 4.08 12.80
CA GLU A 437 -0.41 4.64 12.99
C GLU A 437 -0.45 6.09 12.51
N MET A 438 -1.63 6.58 12.11
CA MET A 438 -1.81 8.01 11.79
C MET A 438 -2.76 8.70 12.76
N PRO A 439 -2.28 9.37 13.83
CA PRO A 439 -3.17 10.04 14.77
C PRO A 439 -3.86 11.30 14.24
N LEU A 440 -3.32 11.91 13.18
CA LEU A 440 -3.81 13.16 12.61
C LEU A 440 -3.49 13.19 11.11
N ASP A 441 -4.48 13.48 10.25
CA ASP A 441 -4.28 13.61 8.79
C ASP A 441 -5.21 14.65 8.08
N PRO A 442 -5.30 15.92 8.53
CA PRO A 442 -6.18 16.91 7.90
C PRO A 442 -5.56 17.63 6.69
N LEU A 443 -6.40 17.92 5.70
CA LEU A 443 -6.15 18.96 4.70
C LEU A 443 -6.64 20.33 5.20
N GLY A 444 -5.99 21.40 4.75
CA GLY A 444 -6.38 22.75 5.15
C GLY A 444 -5.88 23.86 4.23
N VAL A 445 -6.35 25.08 4.52
CA VAL A 445 -5.87 26.31 3.86
C VAL A 445 -5.58 27.36 4.92
N VAL A 446 -4.41 27.99 4.83
CA VAL A 446 -3.97 29.06 5.73
C VAL A 446 -3.69 30.35 4.95
N GLY A 447 -4.14 31.49 5.48
CA GLY A 447 -3.87 32.81 4.93
C GLY A 447 -2.64 33.49 5.55
N ALA A 448 -2.22 34.60 4.93
CA ALA A 448 -1.08 35.39 5.44
C ALA A 448 -1.29 35.91 6.87
N GLY A 449 -0.36 35.54 7.76
CA GLY A 449 -0.41 35.85 9.20
C GLY A 449 -1.53 35.14 9.98
N GLU A 450 -2.22 34.18 9.34
CA GLU A 450 -3.19 33.30 10.00
C GLU A 450 -2.46 32.11 10.65
N GLN A 451 -3.01 31.62 11.76
CA GLN A 451 -2.58 30.38 12.39
C GLN A 451 -3.74 29.39 12.42
N LYS A 452 -3.48 28.13 12.04
CA LYS A 452 -4.40 26.99 12.18
C LYS A 452 -3.88 26.07 13.27
N ILE A 453 -4.72 25.68 14.22
CA ILE A 453 -4.36 24.79 15.33
C ILE A 453 -5.14 23.49 15.18
N HIS A 454 -4.41 22.38 15.22
CA HIS A 454 -4.95 21.02 15.23
C HIS A 454 -4.61 20.37 16.56
N LYS A 455 -5.52 19.53 17.05
CA LYS A 455 -5.37 18.81 18.32
C LYS A 455 -5.29 17.32 18.05
N LEU A 456 -4.46 16.65 18.83
CA LEU A 456 -4.34 15.19 18.78
C LEU A 456 -4.04 14.63 20.17
N GLY A 457 -4.70 13.52 20.50
CA GLY A 457 -4.38 12.72 21.67
C GLY A 457 -3.15 11.86 21.40
N ILE A 458 -2.14 11.99 22.26
CA ILE A 458 -0.97 11.11 22.30
C ILE A 458 -1.09 10.28 23.58
N SER A 459 -0.87 8.99 23.45
CA SER A 459 -0.94 7.99 24.50
C SER A 459 0.46 7.54 24.94
N PRO A 460 0.61 6.93 26.12
CA PRO A 460 1.88 6.30 26.53
C PRO A 460 2.33 5.13 25.62
N TYR A 461 1.45 4.66 24.72
CA TYR A 461 1.76 3.61 23.75
C TYR A 461 2.49 4.12 22.51
N ASP A 462 2.47 5.43 22.27
CA ASP A 462 3.17 6.05 21.15
C ASP A 462 4.66 6.23 21.54
N LYS A 463 5.56 5.56 20.82
CA LYS A 463 7.01 5.51 21.10
C LYS A 463 7.83 6.42 20.22
N LYS A 464 7.32 6.73 19.03
CA LYS A 464 7.94 7.65 18.07
C LYS A 464 6.85 8.36 17.29
N LEU A 465 7.03 9.65 17.03
CA LEU A 465 6.08 10.49 16.29
C LEU A 465 6.82 11.26 15.20
N SER A 466 6.27 11.31 13.99
CA SER A 466 6.73 12.23 12.94
C SER A 466 5.58 13.16 12.55
N PHE A 467 5.77 14.45 12.78
CA PHE A 467 4.85 15.51 12.37
C PHE A 467 5.28 16.01 11.00
N PHE A 468 4.51 15.67 9.98
CA PHE A 468 4.78 16.01 8.58
C PHE A 468 3.79 17.08 8.10
N LEU A 469 4.26 18.32 7.97
CA LEU A 469 3.53 19.40 7.32
C LEU A 469 4.02 19.52 5.87
N SER A 470 3.11 19.57 4.89
CA SER A 470 3.48 19.91 3.51
C SER A 470 2.53 20.90 2.85
N TRP A 471 2.99 21.55 1.78
CA TRP A 471 2.28 22.59 1.03
C TRP A 471 2.68 22.60 -0.45
N ALA A 472 1.81 23.16 -1.30
CA ALA A 472 1.96 23.05 -2.75
C ALA A 472 3.04 23.97 -3.34
N THR A 473 3.14 25.21 -2.86
CA THR A 473 4.02 26.22 -3.47
C THR A 473 5.45 26.17 -2.89
N PRO A 474 6.50 25.92 -3.69
CA PRO A 474 7.87 25.87 -3.18
C PRO A 474 8.34 27.18 -2.53
N GLY A 475 8.91 27.08 -1.32
CA GLY A 475 9.52 28.16 -0.58
C GLY A 475 9.94 27.71 0.83
N ALA A 476 11.23 27.84 1.15
CA ALA A 476 11.70 27.64 2.52
C ALA A 476 10.99 28.62 3.48
N GLU A 477 10.64 28.16 4.67
CA GLU A 477 9.93 28.95 5.70
C GLU A 477 8.60 29.55 5.23
N ARG A 478 8.00 28.99 4.16
CA ARG A 478 6.73 29.47 3.63
C ARG A 478 5.60 29.32 4.66
N LEU A 479 5.55 28.15 5.30
CA LEU A 479 4.68 27.85 6.44
C LEU A 479 5.56 27.49 7.65
N GLY A 480 5.11 27.91 8.84
CA GLY A 480 5.73 27.51 10.10
C GLY A 480 4.99 26.34 10.74
N LEU A 481 5.74 25.42 11.36
CA LEU A 481 5.22 24.32 12.18
C LEU A 481 5.61 24.58 13.65
N THR A 482 4.64 24.52 14.55
CA THR A 482 4.90 24.59 16.01
C THR A 482 4.13 23.50 16.72
N ILE A 483 4.83 22.72 17.55
CA ILE A 483 4.25 21.59 18.29
C ILE A 483 4.33 21.90 19.78
N ARG A 484 3.21 21.73 20.51
CA ARG A 484 3.14 21.83 21.97
C ARG A 484 2.70 20.51 22.55
N SER A 485 3.44 20.04 23.55
CA SER A 485 3.13 18.82 24.29
C SER A 485 1.98 19.03 25.29
N SER A 486 1.55 17.96 25.97
CA SER A 486 0.42 17.98 26.92
C SER A 486 0.62 18.95 28.11
N ASP A 487 1.87 19.31 28.43
CA ASP A 487 2.20 20.32 29.44
C ASP A 487 2.08 21.77 28.93
N GLY A 488 1.74 21.96 27.65
CA GLY A 488 1.60 23.26 26.98
C GLY A 488 2.92 23.89 26.52
N GLU A 489 4.06 23.28 26.85
CA GLU A 489 5.37 23.77 26.44
C GLU A 489 5.68 23.36 24.99
N PRO A 490 6.40 24.21 24.22
CA PRO A 490 6.80 23.87 22.88
C PRO A 490 7.83 22.74 22.87
N VAL A 491 7.77 21.87 21.85
CA VAL A 491 8.81 20.87 21.58
C VAL A 491 10.09 21.60 21.13
N PRO A 492 11.22 21.49 21.85
CA PRO A 492 12.44 22.18 21.48
C PRO A 492 13.23 21.38 20.44
N GLU A 493 13.52 21.99 19.29
CA GLU A 493 14.36 21.40 18.22
C GLU A 493 15.78 21.06 18.67
N THR A 494 16.26 21.62 19.79
CA THR A 494 17.59 21.33 20.34
C THR A 494 17.64 20.09 21.22
N HIS A 495 16.51 19.43 21.47
CA HIS A 495 16.48 18.22 22.30
C HIS A 495 17.08 17.03 21.54
N PRO A 496 17.92 16.18 22.16
CA PRO A 496 18.53 15.02 21.48
C PRO A 496 17.52 14.03 20.90
N GLY A 497 16.32 13.96 21.47
CA GLY A 497 15.20 13.13 20.99
C GLY A 497 14.30 13.77 19.95
N VAL A 498 14.70 14.92 19.38
CA VAL A 498 13.93 15.66 18.38
C VAL A 498 14.80 15.91 17.16
N GLU A 499 14.30 15.52 15.99
CA GLU A 499 14.94 15.72 14.70
C GLU A 499 14.02 16.56 13.82
N ALA A 500 14.60 17.48 13.05
CA ALA A 500 13.84 18.39 12.20
C ALA A 500 14.41 18.41 10.78
N HIS A 501 13.55 18.20 9.79
CA HIS A 501 13.91 18.17 8.37
C HIS A 501 13.12 19.25 7.62
N PRO A 502 13.67 20.47 7.45
CA PRO A 502 13.04 21.51 6.67
C PRO A 502 13.21 21.26 5.16
N GLY A 503 12.14 21.45 4.39
CA GLY A 503 12.11 21.34 2.95
C GLY A 503 11.59 22.61 2.26
N LEU A 504 11.53 22.57 0.93
CA LEU A 504 10.92 23.66 0.14
C LEU A 504 9.40 23.59 0.13
N THR A 505 8.83 22.40 0.29
CA THR A 505 7.38 22.13 0.27
C THR A 505 6.92 21.39 1.51
N TYR A 506 7.80 21.21 2.50
CA TYR A 506 7.49 20.48 3.72
C TYR A 506 8.32 20.92 4.91
N ALA A 507 7.86 20.51 6.09
CA ALA A 507 8.64 20.46 7.33
C ALA A 507 8.29 19.17 8.07
N ILE A 508 9.30 18.40 8.46
CA ILE A 508 9.13 17.22 9.32
C ILE A 508 9.75 17.51 10.67
N VAL A 509 9.06 17.16 11.75
CA VAL A 509 9.64 17.07 13.10
C VAL A 509 9.38 15.66 13.63
N THR A 510 10.45 14.91 13.85
CA THR A 510 10.40 13.57 14.44
C THR A 510 10.79 13.63 15.91
N ILE A 511 10.01 12.97 16.77
CA ILE A 511 10.16 12.95 18.23
C ILE A 511 10.22 11.49 18.66
N ASN A 512 11.26 11.11 19.41
CA ASN A 512 11.44 9.75 19.92
C ASN A 512 11.07 9.60 21.40
N GLU A 513 11.15 8.37 21.90
CA GLU A 513 10.76 8.00 23.26
C GLU A 513 11.50 8.77 24.35
N SER A 514 12.75 9.20 24.11
CA SER A 514 13.53 9.97 25.09
C SER A 514 12.88 11.32 25.44
N PHE A 515 12.11 11.92 24.51
CA PHE A 515 11.32 13.12 24.79
C PHE A 515 9.93 12.76 25.31
N LEU A 516 9.27 11.76 24.72
CA LEU A 516 7.90 11.37 25.09
C LEU A 516 7.79 10.87 26.54
N SER A 517 8.84 10.21 27.04
CA SER A 517 8.93 9.71 28.42
C SER A 517 9.16 10.78 29.48
N LEU A 518 9.47 12.03 29.09
CA LEU A 518 9.67 13.11 30.06
C LEU A 518 8.35 13.43 30.81
N PRO A 519 8.43 13.73 32.13
CA PRO A 519 7.24 14.00 32.92
C PRO A 519 6.36 15.13 32.34
N GLY A 520 5.09 14.82 32.10
CA GLY A 520 4.08 15.77 31.61
C GLY A 520 4.04 15.94 30.08
N LYS A 521 4.94 15.32 29.32
CA LYS A 521 4.91 15.42 27.84
C LYS A 521 3.74 14.66 27.22
N VAL A 522 3.46 13.46 27.73
CA VAL A 522 2.27 12.67 27.39
C VAL A 522 1.31 12.68 28.58
N GLY A 523 0.05 13.03 28.37
CA GLY A 523 -0.93 13.21 29.43
C GLY A 523 -2.37 13.29 28.92
N ALA A 524 -3.29 13.71 29.81
CA ALA A 524 -4.72 13.78 29.49
C ALA A 524 -5.12 14.97 28.60
N GLU A 525 -4.26 15.98 28.49
CA GLU A 525 -4.46 17.12 27.60
C GLU A 525 -3.93 16.78 26.20
N GLU A 526 -4.66 17.19 25.17
CA GLU A 526 -4.26 16.98 23.78
C GLU A 526 -3.01 17.82 23.43
N TRP A 527 -2.16 17.26 22.57
CA TRP A 527 -1.09 18.01 21.94
C TRP A 527 -1.69 19.02 20.96
N GLU A 528 -0.99 20.14 20.73
CA GLU A 528 -1.37 21.15 19.75
C GLU A 528 -0.32 21.27 18.65
N VAL A 529 -0.77 21.13 17.40
CA VAL A 529 0.03 21.35 16.19
C VAL A 529 -0.48 22.60 15.50
N ALA A 530 0.35 23.63 15.44
CA ALA A 530 0.01 24.90 14.83
C ALA A 530 0.74 25.08 13.49
N VAL A 531 -0.02 25.43 12.46
CA VAL A 531 0.47 25.85 11.14
C VAL A 531 0.35 27.36 11.03
N ASP A 532 1.47 28.03 10.81
CA ASP A 532 1.57 29.48 10.72
C ASP A 532 1.80 29.95 9.28
N GLY A 533 0.96 30.88 8.81
CA GLY A 533 1.06 31.51 7.49
C GLY A 533 1.89 32.79 7.48
N GLY A 534 2.80 32.98 8.43
CA GLY A 534 3.62 34.19 8.56
C GLY A 534 4.60 34.42 7.40
N GLY A 535 5.01 33.35 6.71
CA GLY A 535 5.84 33.40 5.51
C GLY A 535 5.08 33.81 4.23
N LEU A 536 3.74 33.89 4.27
CA LEU A 536 2.91 34.26 3.13
C LEU A 536 2.79 35.79 3.00
N ALA A 537 2.82 36.29 1.76
CA ALA A 537 2.59 37.71 1.49
C ALA A 537 1.11 38.08 1.68
N GLN A 538 0.82 39.33 2.04
CA GLN A 538 -0.54 39.80 2.30
C GLN A 538 -1.51 39.43 1.16
N GLY A 539 -2.61 38.74 1.51
CA GLY A 539 -3.64 38.29 0.58
C GLY A 539 -3.36 36.94 -0.10
N GLN A 540 -2.18 36.35 0.12
CA GLN A 540 -1.92 34.96 -0.27
C GLN A 540 -2.62 33.98 0.66
N ARG A 541 -2.92 32.80 0.11
CA ARG A 541 -3.40 31.62 0.81
C ARG A 541 -2.56 30.43 0.32
N GLU A 542 -2.41 29.44 1.18
CA GLU A 542 -1.69 28.20 0.85
C GLU A 542 -2.50 27.00 1.31
N ASN A 543 -2.62 26.01 0.42
CA ASN A 543 -3.12 24.68 0.75
C ASN A 543 -2.01 23.92 1.47
N TYR A 544 -2.36 23.24 2.55
CA TYR A 544 -1.44 22.41 3.31
C TYR A 544 -2.10 21.10 3.70
N GLN A 545 -1.29 20.11 4.01
CA GLN A 545 -1.69 18.89 4.71
C GLN A 545 -0.81 18.71 5.95
N ILE A 546 -1.35 18.07 6.98
CA ILE A 546 -0.56 17.58 8.11
C ILE A 546 -0.83 16.10 8.26
N SER A 547 0.19 15.27 8.22
CA SER A 547 0.11 13.89 8.69
C SER A 547 0.97 13.75 9.93
N VAL A 548 0.46 13.08 10.97
CA VAL A 548 1.28 12.62 12.09
C VAL A 548 1.36 11.13 11.99
N LEU A 549 2.57 10.58 11.90
CA LEU A 549 2.83 9.15 11.91
C LEU A 549 3.32 8.74 13.29
N SER A 550 2.91 7.58 13.78
CA SER A 550 3.26 7.09 15.10
C SER A 550 3.65 5.62 15.12
N ALA A 551 4.81 5.31 15.69
CA ALA A 551 5.12 3.95 16.14
C ALA A 551 4.40 3.70 17.45
N SER A 552 3.37 2.85 17.45
CA SER A 552 2.46 2.69 18.59
C SER A 552 2.05 1.24 18.82
N ALA A 553 1.94 0.85 20.09
CA ALA A 553 1.33 -0.42 20.50
C ALA A 553 -0.22 -0.37 20.49
N LEU A 554 -0.81 0.82 20.43
CA LEU A 554 -2.23 1.03 20.13
C LEU A 554 -2.40 1.13 18.61
N ARG A 555 -3.07 0.15 18.02
CA ARG A 555 -3.18 -0.02 16.57
C ARG A 555 -4.61 -0.03 16.06
N MET A 556 -4.82 0.57 14.88
CA MET A 556 -6.03 0.41 14.08
C MET A 556 -5.70 -0.34 12.80
N GLN A 557 -6.36 -1.47 12.61
CA GLN A 557 -6.22 -2.26 11.39
C GLN A 557 -7.54 -2.32 10.67
N VAL A 558 -7.48 -2.12 9.35
CA VAL A 558 -8.66 -2.14 8.51
C VAL A 558 -8.52 -3.29 7.53
N SER A 559 -9.55 -4.12 7.44
CA SER A 559 -9.67 -5.13 6.41
C SER A 559 -11.06 -5.11 5.78
N LEU A 560 -11.11 -5.65 4.57
CA LEU A 560 -12.34 -5.83 3.81
C LEU A 560 -12.64 -7.32 3.68
N ASP A 561 -13.92 -7.68 3.54
CA ASP A 561 -14.30 -9.10 3.40
C ASP A 561 -13.86 -9.77 2.09
N LYS A 562 -13.42 -8.99 1.10
CA LYS A 562 -12.92 -9.48 -0.18
C LYS A 562 -11.77 -8.60 -0.67
N PRO A 563 -10.81 -9.18 -1.42
CA PRO A 563 -9.73 -8.41 -2.05
C PRO A 563 -10.20 -7.57 -3.24
N ALA A 564 -11.30 -7.93 -3.88
CA ALA A 564 -11.84 -7.23 -5.05
C ALA A 564 -13.39 -7.24 -5.05
N TYR A 565 -13.96 -6.20 -5.64
CA TYR A 565 -15.41 -5.98 -5.68
C TYR A 565 -15.90 -5.66 -7.09
N PHE A 566 -17.13 -6.08 -7.35
CA PHE A 566 -17.86 -5.74 -8.56
C PHE A 566 -19.13 -4.96 -8.26
N VAL A 567 -19.65 -4.29 -9.28
CA VAL A 567 -20.94 -3.60 -9.19
C VAL A 567 -22.04 -4.55 -8.73
N GLY A 568 -22.79 -4.10 -7.71
CA GLY A 568 -23.85 -4.84 -7.03
C GLY A 568 -23.37 -5.74 -5.88
N ASP A 569 -22.07 -5.82 -5.61
CA ASP A 569 -21.54 -6.47 -4.41
C ASP A 569 -21.77 -5.56 -3.18
N ASP A 570 -21.76 -6.17 -1.98
CA ASP A 570 -21.65 -5.45 -0.72
C ASP A 570 -20.22 -5.53 -0.19
N ILE A 571 -19.80 -4.48 0.52
CA ILE A 571 -18.58 -4.44 1.31
C ILE A 571 -18.95 -4.66 2.77
N ILE A 572 -18.21 -5.53 3.46
CA ILE A 572 -18.15 -5.53 4.93
C ILE A 572 -16.82 -4.93 5.32
N PHE A 573 -16.88 -3.84 6.08
CA PHE A 573 -15.72 -3.23 6.70
C PHE A 573 -15.45 -3.91 8.04
N LEU A 574 -14.18 -4.19 8.31
CA LEU A 574 -13.70 -4.71 9.58
C LEU A 574 -12.60 -3.75 10.06
N VAL A 575 -12.81 -3.15 11.22
CA VAL A 575 -11.83 -2.29 11.88
C VAL A 575 -11.49 -2.92 13.21
N GLU A 576 -10.27 -3.45 13.32
CA GLU A 576 -9.76 -4.02 14.55
C GLU A 576 -8.95 -2.97 15.32
N LEU A 577 -9.31 -2.76 16.59
CA LEU A 577 -8.58 -1.89 17.50
C LEU A 577 -7.89 -2.73 18.59
N ARG A 578 -6.57 -2.61 18.67
CA ARG A 578 -5.75 -3.33 19.68
C ARG A 578 -4.83 -2.39 20.43
N GLU A 579 -4.54 -2.74 21.68
CA GLU A 579 -3.65 -2.05 22.61
C GLU A 579 -2.72 -3.10 23.24
N GLY A 580 -1.45 -3.11 22.84
CA GLY A 580 -0.49 -4.13 23.28
C GLY A 580 -0.99 -5.55 22.98
N GLY A 581 -1.64 -5.73 21.83
CA GLY A 581 -2.26 -6.99 21.41
C GLY A 581 -3.64 -7.27 22.01
N ARG A 582 -4.11 -6.50 23.00
CA ARG A 582 -5.43 -6.69 23.62
C ARG A 582 -6.51 -5.90 22.88
N PRO A 583 -7.73 -6.42 22.73
CA PRO A 583 -8.83 -5.66 22.14
C PRO A 583 -9.17 -4.35 22.85
N VAL A 584 -9.50 -3.32 22.07
CA VAL A 584 -10.04 -2.04 22.55
C VAL A 584 -11.53 -1.95 22.19
N GLY A 585 -12.37 -2.46 23.09
CA GLY A 585 -13.84 -2.37 22.96
C GLY A 585 -14.42 -1.02 23.40
N ASN A 586 -15.72 -0.83 23.18
CA ASN A 586 -16.50 0.34 23.64
C ASN A 586 -16.05 1.72 23.08
N VAL A 587 -15.41 1.76 21.92
CA VAL A 587 -15.06 3.00 21.22
C VAL A 587 -16.29 3.52 20.46
N GLY A 588 -16.88 4.62 20.94
CA GLY A 588 -18.13 5.15 20.38
C GLY A 588 -18.02 5.84 19.01
N ASP A 589 -16.81 6.17 18.57
CA ASP A 589 -16.54 6.97 17.37
C ASP A 589 -15.60 6.21 16.43
N VAL A 590 -16.12 5.14 15.82
CA VAL A 590 -15.48 4.39 14.73
C VAL A 590 -16.33 4.54 13.47
N THR A 591 -15.79 5.26 12.49
CA THR A 591 -16.53 5.64 11.28
C THR A 591 -15.71 5.41 10.03
N VAL A 592 -16.39 5.25 8.90
CA VAL A 592 -15.80 5.33 7.56
C VAL A 592 -16.54 6.37 6.73
N LYS A 593 -15.80 7.30 6.14
CA LYS A 593 -16.28 8.20 5.09
C LYS A 593 -16.08 7.53 3.74
N ILE A 594 -17.09 7.62 2.88
CA ILE A 594 -17.10 6.96 1.57
C ILE A 594 -17.46 7.97 0.49
N THR A 595 -16.64 8.08 -0.55
CA THR A 595 -17.02 8.74 -1.81
C THR A 595 -17.23 7.69 -2.89
N SER A 596 -18.19 7.91 -3.78
CA SER A 596 -18.55 6.96 -4.84
C SER A 596 -18.61 7.65 -6.21
N PRO A 597 -18.46 6.92 -7.33
CA PRO A 597 -18.62 7.52 -8.65
C PRO A 597 -20.01 8.13 -8.86
N LEU A 598 -20.09 9.29 -9.52
CA LEU A 598 -21.38 9.86 -9.94
C LEU A 598 -21.97 9.11 -11.14
N GLU A 599 -21.13 8.60 -12.03
CA GLU A 599 -21.51 7.80 -13.20
C GLU A 599 -20.46 6.70 -13.42
N GLY A 600 -20.90 5.53 -13.90
CA GLY A 600 -19.99 4.45 -14.27
C GLY A 600 -19.21 4.78 -15.55
N ILE A 601 -17.89 4.57 -15.56
CA ILE A 601 -17.06 4.96 -16.71
C ILE A 601 -17.47 4.28 -18.03
N GLY A 602 -17.85 2.99 -17.99
CA GLY A 602 -18.41 2.31 -19.15
C GLY A 602 -19.71 2.93 -19.66
N ASN A 603 -20.58 3.41 -18.76
CA ASN A 603 -21.80 4.11 -19.13
C ASN A 603 -21.48 5.46 -19.78
N TRP A 604 -20.54 6.20 -19.21
CA TRP A 604 -20.08 7.49 -19.75
C TRP A 604 -19.53 7.35 -21.17
N HIS A 605 -18.73 6.31 -21.45
CA HIS A 605 -18.25 6.07 -22.82
C HIS A 605 -19.36 5.74 -23.82
N VAL A 606 -20.40 5.02 -23.39
CA VAL A 606 -21.54 4.67 -24.24
C VAL A 606 -22.40 5.90 -24.52
N ALA A 607 -22.61 6.76 -23.52
CA ALA A 607 -23.33 8.02 -23.67
C ALA A 607 -22.61 8.99 -24.60
N ASN A 608 -21.27 8.98 -24.58
CA ASN A 608 -20.41 9.90 -25.31
C ASN A 608 -19.71 9.19 -26.49
N GLN A 609 -20.46 8.93 -27.56
CA GLN A 609 -19.93 8.28 -28.76
C GLN A 609 -19.14 9.24 -29.64
N ALA A 610 -18.01 8.77 -30.21
CA ALA A 610 -17.28 9.48 -31.25
C ALA A 610 -16.94 8.54 -32.41
N PRO A 611 -17.23 8.93 -33.68
CA PRO A 611 -16.74 8.22 -34.85
C PRO A 611 -15.20 8.20 -34.90
N TYR A 612 -14.61 7.07 -35.32
CA TYR A 612 -13.16 6.95 -35.49
C TYR A 612 -12.48 8.10 -36.27
N PRO A 613 -13.07 8.67 -37.34
CA PRO A 613 -12.46 9.82 -38.01
C PRO A 613 -12.29 11.04 -37.10
N GLN A 614 -13.21 11.26 -36.15
CA GLN A 614 -13.09 12.32 -35.16
C GLN A 614 -12.02 11.98 -34.12
N ILE A 615 -12.00 10.75 -33.59
CA ILE A 615 -10.93 10.33 -32.65
C ILE A 615 -9.55 10.47 -33.29
N ARG A 616 -9.46 10.23 -34.61
CA ARG A 616 -8.21 10.37 -35.37
C ARG A 616 -7.69 11.80 -35.50
N THR A 617 -8.48 12.83 -35.18
CA THR A 617 -8.01 14.22 -35.17
C THR A 617 -7.09 14.49 -33.97
N ILE A 618 -7.30 13.79 -32.86
CA ILE A 618 -6.37 13.83 -31.73
C ILE A 618 -5.08 13.12 -32.14
N PRO A 619 -3.89 13.72 -32.02
CA PRO A 619 -2.64 13.06 -32.40
C PRO A 619 -2.41 11.73 -31.67
N ALA A 620 -1.72 10.78 -32.31
CA ALA A 620 -1.32 9.51 -31.66
C ALA A 620 -0.21 9.68 -30.61
N ARG A 621 0.35 10.89 -30.48
CA ARG A 621 1.32 11.28 -29.47
C ARG A 621 1.00 12.66 -28.93
N LYS A 622 1.06 12.85 -27.61
CA LYS A 622 0.95 14.16 -26.96
C LYS A 622 2.28 14.40 -26.24
N GLY A 623 3.05 15.41 -26.67
CA GLY A 623 4.43 15.55 -26.22
C GLY A 623 5.29 14.33 -26.58
N ARG A 624 5.94 13.71 -25.60
CA ARG A 624 6.74 12.49 -25.77
C ARG A 624 5.95 11.19 -25.59
N GLU A 625 4.73 11.27 -25.06
CA GLU A 625 3.90 10.12 -24.71
C GLU A 625 3.08 9.60 -25.90
N GLY A 626 2.97 8.26 -26.02
CA GLY A 626 2.07 7.59 -26.95
C GLY A 626 0.65 7.48 -26.41
N LEU A 627 -0.36 7.85 -27.21
CA LEU A 627 -1.76 7.74 -26.81
C LEU A 627 -2.45 6.56 -27.49
N SER A 628 -3.06 5.69 -26.68
CA SER A 628 -3.99 4.66 -27.13
C SER A 628 -5.24 5.28 -27.78
N PHE A 629 -6.01 4.47 -28.52
CA PHE A 629 -7.24 4.96 -29.15
C PHE A 629 -8.33 5.36 -28.14
N VAL A 630 -8.38 4.71 -26.98
CA VAL A 630 -9.30 5.05 -25.89
C VAL A 630 -8.90 6.38 -25.23
N GLN A 631 -7.62 6.59 -24.91
CA GLN A 631 -7.13 7.87 -24.40
C GLN A 631 -7.39 9.01 -25.40
N ARG A 632 -7.21 8.77 -26.70
CA ARG A 632 -7.54 9.77 -27.74
C ARG A 632 -9.03 10.10 -27.76
N LYS A 633 -9.90 9.12 -27.50
CA LYS A 633 -11.34 9.37 -27.36
C LYS A 633 -11.61 10.24 -26.13
N GLU A 634 -10.99 9.93 -25.00
CA GLU A 634 -11.18 10.69 -23.75
C GLU A 634 -10.67 12.12 -23.87
N VAL A 635 -9.48 12.33 -24.44
CA VAL A 635 -8.94 13.67 -24.76
C VAL A 635 -9.91 14.43 -25.67
N LEU A 636 -10.45 13.80 -26.71
CA LEU A 636 -11.48 14.42 -27.57
C LEU A 636 -12.71 14.86 -26.75
N MET A 637 -13.21 14.00 -25.86
CA MET A 637 -14.41 14.31 -25.06
C MET A 637 -14.14 15.44 -24.07
N VAL A 638 -13.05 15.35 -23.32
CA VAL A 638 -12.76 16.25 -22.19
C VAL A 638 -12.19 17.58 -22.68
N GLU A 639 -11.17 17.57 -23.54
CA GLU A 639 -10.44 18.78 -23.92
C GLU A 639 -11.11 19.54 -25.08
N GLU A 640 -11.56 18.83 -26.13
CA GLU A 640 -12.10 19.47 -27.33
C GLU A 640 -13.61 19.69 -27.24
N LEU A 641 -14.35 18.72 -26.68
CA LEU A 641 -15.82 18.77 -26.58
C LEU A 641 -16.33 19.28 -25.23
N ASN A 642 -15.44 19.52 -24.25
CA ASN A 642 -15.79 19.99 -22.91
C ASN A 642 -16.85 19.12 -22.20
N ILE A 643 -16.79 17.81 -22.42
CA ILE A 643 -17.63 16.84 -21.73
C ILE A 643 -16.91 16.42 -20.45
N PRO A 644 -17.45 16.73 -19.26
CA PRO A 644 -16.78 16.41 -18.00
C PRO A 644 -16.65 14.91 -17.83
N TYR A 645 -15.51 14.48 -17.31
CA TYR A 645 -15.31 13.11 -16.84
C TYR A 645 -16.18 12.85 -15.59
N PRO A 646 -16.62 11.61 -15.31
CA PRO A 646 -17.38 11.31 -14.10
C PRO A 646 -16.65 11.79 -12.84
N GLY A 647 -17.34 12.61 -12.03
CA GLY A 647 -16.85 13.05 -10.74
C GLY A 647 -17.21 12.08 -9.59
N ARG A 648 -16.85 12.47 -8.36
CA ARG A 648 -17.21 11.75 -7.14
C ARG A 648 -18.43 12.37 -6.44
N SER A 649 -19.14 11.55 -5.67
CA SER A 649 -20.22 12.00 -4.80
C SER A 649 -19.68 12.77 -3.60
N GLU A 650 -20.56 13.53 -2.96
CA GLU A 650 -20.32 13.98 -1.59
C GLU A 650 -20.05 12.78 -0.66
N PRO A 651 -19.21 12.93 0.37
CA PRO A 651 -18.93 11.86 1.32
C PRO A 651 -20.19 11.40 2.09
N VAL A 652 -20.37 10.09 2.19
CA VAL A 652 -21.34 9.45 3.09
C VAL A 652 -20.58 8.86 4.28
N ILE A 653 -21.09 9.09 5.49
CA ILE A 653 -20.51 8.55 6.72
C ILE A 653 -21.27 7.30 7.14
N VAL A 654 -20.54 6.22 7.37
CA VAL A 654 -21.05 4.96 7.93
C VAL A 654 -20.41 4.74 9.29
N GLN A 655 -21.22 4.48 10.30
CA GLN A 655 -20.78 4.10 11.64
C GLN A 655 -20.48 2.59 11.69
N LEU A 656 -19.41 2.20 12.35
CA LEU A 656 -19.06 0.82 12.65
C LEU A 656 -19.38 0.47 14.11
N TYR A 657 -19.64 -0.81 14.36
CA TYR A 657 -20.13 -1.32 15.65
C TYR A 657 -19.38 -2.59 16.07
N ASP A 658 -19.04 -2.64 17.36
CA ASP A 658 -18.53 -3.81 18.11
C ASP A 658 -19.63 -4.21 19.11
N ASP A 659 -20.71 -4.81 18.61
CA ASP A 659 -21.97 -5.04 19.34
C ASP A 659 -22.62 -6.40 19.08
N GLY A 660 -21.92 -7.32 18.41
CA GLY A 660 -22.41 -8.62 17.95
C GLY A 660 -23.46 -8.52 16.84
N THR A 661 -23.55 -7.38 16.15
CA THR A 661 -24.45 -7.15 15.01
C THR A 661 -23.74 -6.46 13.84
N HIS A 662 -24.45 -6.06 12.78
CA HIS A 662 -23.88 -5.38 11.59
C HIS A 662 -22.75 -6.09 10.81
N GLY A 663 -22.43 -7.34 11.15
CA GLY A 663 -21.31 -8.09 10.57
C GLY A 663 -20.40 -8.70 11.64
N ASP A 664 -20.47 -8.14 12.85
CA ASP A 664 -19.75 -8.55 14.03
C ASP A 664 -20.38 -9.80 14.66
N GLN A 665 -19.54 -10.73 15.08
CA GLN A 665 -19.91 -12.02 15.65
C GLN A 665 -19.92 -12.01 17.18
N GLU A 666 -19.07 -11.22 17.81
CA GLU A 666 -18.86 -11.19 19.26
C GLU A 666 -18.71 -9.75 19.74
N ALA A 667 -19.62 -9.30 20.60
CA ALA A 667 -19.56 -7.93 21.12
C ALA A 667 -18.39 -7.73 22.10
N GLU A 668 -17.83 -6.51 22.09
CA GLU A 668 -16.73 -6.04 22.92
C GLU A 668 -15.40 -6.77 22.69
N ASP A 669 -15.19 -7.30 21.48
CA ASP A 669 -13.97 -8.02 21.09
C ASP A 669 -12.96 -7.13 20.33
N GLY A 670 -13.25 -5.83 20.22
CA GLY A 670 -12.41 -4.84 19.54
C GLY A 670 -12.54 -4.86 18.02
N LEU A 671 -13.44 -5.66 17.44
CA LEU A 671 -13.71 -5.75 16.02
C LEU A 671 -14.98 -4.98 15.64
N TYR A 672 -14.78 -3.79 15.10
CA TYR A 672 -15.88 -2.93 14.66
C TYR A 672 -16.24 -3.25 13.22
N THR A 673 -17.52 -3.50 12.95
CA THR A 673 -17.99 -3.85 11.60
C THR A 673 -19.11 -2.95 11.10
N ALA A 674 -19.18 -2.83 9.78
CA ALA A 674 -20.35 -2.29 9.08
C ALA A 674 -20.48 -2.88 7.68
N ARG A 675 -21.71 -2.88 7.15
CA ARG A 675 -22.00 -3.27 5.77
C ARG A 675 -22.35 -2.05 4.93
N PHE A 676 -21.75 -1.95 3.75
CA PHE A 676 -22.06 -0.96 2.73
C PHE A 676 -22.53 -1.61 1.43
N ALA A 677 -23.73 -1.24 0.99
CA ALA A 677 -24.43 -1.83 -0.17
C ALA A 677 -24.50 -0.86 -1.37
N GLY A 678 -23.64 0.16 -1.42
CA GLY A 678 -23.71 1.26 -2.39
C GLY A 678 -22.82 1.11 -3.63
N LEU A 679 -22.36 -0.11 -3.95
CA LEU A 679 -21.50 -0.36 -5.12
C LEU A 679 -22.29 -0.43 -6.43
N ASP A 680 -23.02 0.62 -6.75
CA ASP A 680 -24.04 0.59 -7.82
C ASP A 680 -23.44 0.90 -9.21
N LYS A 681 -22.22 1.43 -9.23
CA LYS A 681 -21.55 1.99 -10.41
C LYS A 681 -20.10 1.55 -10.48
N GLN A 682 -19.62 1.39 -11.71
CA GLN A 682 -18.21 1.15 -12.00
C GLN A 682 -17.37 2.39 -11.67
N GLY A 683 -16.17 2.23 -11.13
CA GLY A 683 -15.24 3.34 -10.90
C GLY A 683 -14.59 3.29 -9.52
N VAL A 684 -13.91 4.37 -9.15
CA VAL A 684 -13.18 4.49 -7.89
C VAL A 684 -14.11 4.84 -6.74
N TYR A 685 -14.03 4.05 -5.67
CA TYR A 685 -14.58 4.34 -4.36
C TYR A 685 -13.41 4.63 -3.42
N ALA A 686 -13.46 5.73 -2.68
CA ALA A 686 -12.44 6.04 -1.68
C ALA A 686 -13.05 5.94 -0.27
N PHE A 687 -12.25 5.42 0.66
CA PHE A 687 -12.62 5.14 2.04
C PHE A 687 -11.66 5.86 2.99
N SER A 688 -12.17 6.60 3.97
CA SER A 688 -11.38 7.21 5.05
C SER A 688 -11.96 6.77 6.38
N PHE A 689 -11.21 5.92 7.08
CA PHE A 689 -11.53 5.39 8.39
C PHE A 689 -11.02 6.32 9.48
N ARG A 690 -11.82 6.43 10.54
CA ARG A 690 -11.46 7.15 11.74
C ARG A 690 -11.93 6.39 12.96
N ALA A 691 -11.03 6.11 13.88
CA ALA A 691 -11.34 5.64 15.23
C ALA A 691 -10.87 6.68 16.24
N SER A 692 -11.73 7.07 17.18
CA SER A 692 -11.40 8.05 18.22
C SER A 692 -12.04 7.65 19.54
N GLY A 693 -11.26 7.64 20.61
CA GLY A 693 -11.72 7.15 21.91
C GLY A 693 -10.67 7.24 23.00
N ALA A 694 -10.84 6.41 24.02
CA ALA A 694 -9.88 6.25 25.11
C ALA A 694 -9.36 4.82 25.15
N ALA A 695 -8.06 4.65 25.39
CA ALA A 695 -7.43 3.35 25.64
C ALA A 695 -7.80 2.82 27.03
N SER A 696 -7.37 1.59 27.37
CA SER A 696 -7.71 0.95 28.65
C SER A 696 -7.18 1.71 29.88
N ASP A 697 -6.10 2.48 29.71
CA ASP A 697 -5.52 3.34 30.73
C ASP A 697 -6.19 4.72 30.84
N GLY A 698 -7.17 5.00 29.97
CA GLY A 698 -7.91 6.26 29.90
C GLY A 698 -7.25 7.34 29.04
N SER A 699 -6.09 7.09 28.44
CA SER A 699 -5.45 8.01 27.50
C SER A 699 -6.29 8.16 26.22
N LEU A 700 -6.35 9.38 25.67
CA LEU A 700 -7.11 9.65 24.46
C LEU A 700 -6.30 9.25 23.23
N PHE A 701 -6.97 8.68 22.23
CA PHE A 701 -6.37 8.39 20.95
C PHE A 701 -7.30 8.74 19.80
N THR A 702 -6.71 9.00 18.64
CA THR A 702 -7.38 8.99 17.34
C THR A 702 -6.49 8.25 16.35
N ARG A 703 -7.08 7.57 15.38
CA ARG A 703 -6.39 6.88 14.28
C ARG A 703 -7.14 7.11 12.97
N TYR A 704 -6.40 7.36 11.90
CA TYR A 704 -6.88 7.54 10.54
C TYR A 704 -6.25 6.51 9.61
N LEU A 705 -7.00 6.08 8.60
CA LEU A 705 -6.50 5.23 7.52
C LEU A 705 -7.32 5.51 6.26
N GLN A 706 -6.69 5.55 5.10
CA GLN A 706 -7.36 5.84 3.84
C GLN A 706 -6.84 4.98 2.70
N PHE A 707 -7.73 4.43 1.89
CA PHE A 707 -7.39 3.81 0.61
C PHE A 707 -8.56 3.93 -0.38
N SER A 708 -8.33 3.48 -1.61
CA SER A 708 -9.33 3.41 -2.66
C SER A 708 -9.50 1.99 -3.20
N LYS A 709 -10.66 1.71 -3.79
CA LYS A 709 -10.91 0.51 -4.59
C LYS A 709 -11.53 0.87 -5.93
N TYR A 710 -11.02 0.33 -7.02
CA TYR A 710 -11.71 0.39 -8.31
C TYR A 710 -12.71 -0.77 -8.44
N VAL A 711 -13.99 -0.45 -8.50
CA VAL A 711 -15.07 -1.45 -8.64
C VAL A 711 -15.40 -1.65 -10.11
N ASN A 712 -15.30 -2.91 -10.58
CA ASN A 712 -15.55 -3.26 -11.98
C ASN A 712 -16.96 -3.85 -12.21
N VAL A 713 -17.36 -4.00 -13.48
CA VAL A 713 -18.67 -4.53 -13.86
C VAL A 713 -18.64 -6.06 -13.91
N ARG A 714 -19.53 -6.71 -13.15
CA ARG A 714 -19.75 -8.16 -13.24
C ARG A 714 -20.65 -8.49 -14.43
N ILE A 715 -20.05 -8.87 -15.55
CA ILE A 715 -20.79 -9.18 -16.79
C ILE A 715 -21.87 -10.24 -16.53
N SER A 716 -23.07 -10.02 -17.07
CA SER A 716 -24.21 -10.93 -17.02
C SER A 716 -24.61 -11.33 -18.43
N SER A 717 -24.65 -12.63 -18.70
CA SER A 717 -25.04 -13.15 -20.02
C SER A 717 -26.51 -12.86 -20.37
N SER A 718 -27.40 -12.73 -19.38
CA SER A 718 -28.82 -12.43 -19.61
C SER A 718 -29.08 -10.96 -19.96
N ASN A 719 -28.19 -10.06 -19.53
CA ASN A 719 -28.33 -8.61 -19.72
C ASN A 719 -27.42 -8.08 -20.82
N SER A 720 -26.43 -8.87 -21.24
CA SER A 720 -25.53 -8.54 -22.34
C SER A 720 -26.23 -8.69 -23.69
N GLY A 721 -26.07 -7.69 -24.56
CA GLY A 721 -26.61 -7.70 -25.90
C GLY A 721 -25.74 -8.53 -26.85
N LEU A 722 -26.37 -9.32 -27.72
CA LEU A 722 -25.68 -10.05 -28.80
C LEU A 722 -26.41 -9.83 -30.12
N GLN A 723 -25.68 -9.34 -31.13
CA GLN A 723 -26.19 -9.17 -32.49
C GLN A 723 -25.31 -9.92 -33.48
N ILE A 724 -25.94 -10.48 -34.51
CA ILE A 724 -25.28 -11.23 -35.58
C ILE A 724 -25.72 -10.62 -36.90
N VAL A 725 -24.75 -10.13 -37.68
CA VAL A 725 -24.99 -9.45 -38.95
C VAL A 725 -24.28 -10.20 -40.07
N GLU A 726 -25.01 -10.68 -41.06
CA GLU A 726 -24.41 -11.24 -42.29
C GLU A 726 -23.76 -10.10 -43.08
N MET A 727 -22.49 -10.28 -43.45
CA MET A 727 -21.76 -9.32 -44.26
C MET A 727 -21.98 -9.63 -45.74
N PRO A 728 -22.23 -8.61 -46.59
CA PRO A 728 -22.54 -8.82 -48.01
C PRO A 728 -21.34 -9.25 -48.86
N ASP A 729 -20.12 -9.19 -48.31
CA ASP A 729 -18.89 -9.46 -49.04
C ASP A 729 -18.81 -10.95 -49.44
N GLN A 730 -18.59 -11.20 -50.73
CA GLN A 730 -18.26 -12.54 -51.21
C GLN A 730 -16.84 -12.91 -50.74
N ILE A 731 -16.77 -13.74 -49.70
CA ILE A 731 -15.59 -14.53 -49.44
C ILE A 731 -15.55 -15.72 -50.42
N ALA A 732 -14.36 -16.29 -50.64
CA ALA A 732 -14.12 -17.40 -51.57
C ALA A 732 -15.23 -18.46 -51.61
N ASP A 733 -15.46 -19.04 -52.78
CA ASP A 733 -16.55 -20.00 -53.06
C ASP A 733 -16.77 -20.99 -51.91
N GLY A 734 -17.94 -20.91 -51.27
CA GLY A 734 -18.37 -21.82 -50.21
C GLY A 734 -18.34 -21.27 -48.78
N TRP A 735 -18.05 -19.98 -48.55
CA TRP A 735 -18.10 -19.35 -47.22
C TRP A 735 -19.01 -18.11 -47.16
N LYS A 736 -19.58 -17.86 -45.99
CA LYS A 736 -20.33 -16.65 -45.63
C LYS A 736 -19.72 -16.00 -44.41
N ARG A 737 -19.65 -14.66 -44.39
CA ARG A 737 -19.06 -13.89 -43.29
C ARG A 737 -20.16 -13.31 -42.42
N TYR A 738 -19.97 -13.41 -41.11
CA TYR A 738 -20.82 -12.79 -40.11
C TYR A 738 -19.99 -11.89 -39.21
N LYS A 739 -20.60 -10.78 -38.80
CA LYS A 739 -20.09 -9.90 -37.75
C LYS A 739 -20.91 -10.14 -36.49
N ILE A 740 -20.24 -10.59 -35.45
CA ILE A 740 -20.79 -10.69 -34.11
C ILE A 740 -20.54 -9.36 -33.42
N ILE A 741 -21.57 -8.80 -32.78
CA ILE A 741 -21.49 -7.58 -31.98
C ILE A 741 -21.98 -7.93 -30.58
N LEU A 742 -21.09 -7.83 -29.60
CA LEU A 742 -21.34 -8.06 -28.19
C LEU A 742 -21.42 -6.71 -27.46
N THR A 743 -22.41 -6.56 -26.59
CA THR A 743 -22.56 -5.40 -25.70
C THR A 743 -22.61 -5.90 -24.25
N PRO A 744 -21.46 -6.08 -23.59
CA PRO A 744 -21.41 -6.63 -22.23
C PRO A 744 -22.02 -5.68 -21.20
N ARG A 745 -22.89 -6.23 -20.33
CA ARG A 745 -23.50 -5.49 -19.22
C ARG A 745 -23.65 -6.35 -17.98
N ASP A 746 -23.68 -5.74 -16.79
CA ASP A 746 -24.07 -6.43 -15.56
C ASP A 746 -25.59 -6.58 -15.40
N VAL A 747 -26.00 -7.11 -14.24
CA VAL A 747 -27.41 -7.29 -13.86
C VAL A 747 -28.16 -5.97 -13.63
N LEU A 748 -27.44 -4.89 -13.31
CA LEU A 748 -28.00 -3.55 -13.10
C LEU A 748 -28.07 -2.72 -14.40
N GLY A 749 -27.46 -3.23 -15.48
CA GLY A 749 -27.42 -2.60 -16.79
C GLY A 749 -26.21 -1.72 -17.05
N ASN A 750 -25.21 -1.68 -16.15
CA ASN A 750 -23.97 -0.97 -16.39
C ASN A 750 -23.17 -1.65 -17.50
N TYR A 751 -22.56 -0.85 -18.36
CA TYR A 751 -21.71 -1.33 -19.43
C TYR A 751 -20.29 -1.56 -18.93
N LEU A 752 -19.65 -2.60 -19.45
CA LEU A 752 -18.24 -2.88 -19.16
C LEU A 752 -17.30 -1.74 -19.59
N GLY A 753 -17.65 -1.03 -20.68
CA GLY A 753 -16.81 0.00 -21.28
C GLY A 753 -15.78 -0.57 -22.28
N PRO A 754 -14.86 0.26 -22.80
CA PRO A 754 -13.76 -0.14 -23.68
C PRO A 754 -12.62 -0.86 -22.93
N ARG A 755 -11.64 -1.39 -23.68
CA ARG A 755 -10.36 -2.03 -23.27
C ARG A 755 -10.40 -3.48 -22.81
N TYR A 756 -11.57 -4.09 -22.75
CA TYR A 756 -11.71 -5.49 -22.33
C TYR A 756 -11.69 -6.47 -23.51
N TRP A 757 -11.06 -6.11 -24.64
CA TRP A 757 -10.98 -7.01 -25.81
C TRP A 757 -10.28 -8.33 -25.44
N GLY A 758 -9.37 -8.32 -24.47
CA GLY A 758 -8.54 -9.47 -24.07
C GLY A 758 -9.33 -10.49 -23.29
N ASN A 759 -10.33 -9.99 -22.58
CA ASN A 759 -11.22 -10.75 -21.73
C ASN A 759 -12.36 -11.37 -22.53
N ILE A 760 -12.52 -10.96 -23.79
CA ILE A 760 -13.59 -11.38 -24.66
C ILE A 760 -13.02 -12.36 -25.68
N SER A 761 -13.55 -13.57 -25.66
CA SER A 761 -13.22 -14.58 -26.66
C SER A 761 -14.48 -15.25 -27.20
N PHE A 762 -14.40 -15.65 -28.46
CA PHE A 762 -15.46 -16.35 -29.15
C PHE A 762 -14.96 -17.73 -29.55
N THR A 763 -15.86 -18.70 -29.57
CA THR A 763 -15.59 -20.03 -30.12
C THR A 763 -16.73 -20.41 -31.05
N VAL A 764 -16.38 -20.97 -32.21
CA VAL A 764 -17.33 -21.35 -33.26
C VAL A 764 -16.89 -22.69 -33.87
N PRO A 765 -17.38 -23.82 -33.36
CA PRO A 765 -16.93 -25.15 -33.80
C PRO A 765 -17.18 -25.41 -35.29
N GLU A 766 -18.27 -24.89 -35.84
CA GLU A 766 -18.69 -25.09 -37.23
C GLU A 766 -18.05 -24.10 -38.23
N GLY A 767 -17.11 -23.26 -37.77
CA GLY A 767 -16.54 -22.18 -38.56
C GLY A 767 -15.12 -21.82 -38.15
N ARG A 768 -14.71 -20.61 -38.53
CA ARG A 768 -13.43 -20.02 -38.10
C ARG A 768 -13.59 -18.55 -37.73
N LEU A 769 -12.84 -18.12 -36.73
CA LEU A 769 -12.71 -16.71 -36.37
C LEU A 769 -11.80 -16.01 -37.39
N VAL A 770 -12.12 -14.77 -37.72
CA VAL A 770 -11.33 -13.92 -38.63
C VAL A 770 -10.87 -12.67 -37.87
N GLY A 771 -9.55 -12.58 -37.67
CA GLY A 771 -8.95 -11.48 -36.90
C GLY A 771 -9.22 -11.58 -35.39
N ALA A 772 -8.68 -10.60 -34.65
CA ALA A 772 -8.90 -10.45 -33.22
C ALA A 772 -10.27 -9.79 -32.93
N VAL A 773 -10.69 -9.87 -31.67
CA VAL A 773 -11.82 -9.08 -31.17
C VAL A 773 -11.47 -7.60 -31.27
N GLU A 774 -12.36 -6.83 -31.86
CA GLU A 774 -12.20 -5.39 -32.05
C GLU A 774 -13.09 -4.64 -31.06
N ASP A 775 -12.48 -3.84 -30.19
CA ASP A 775 -13.17 -2.87 -29.35
C ASP A 775 -13.60 -1.65 -30.18
N LYS A 776 -14.90 -1.34 -30.15
CA LYS A 776 -15.49 -0.22 -30.89
C LYS A 776 -15.45 1.10 -30.14
N LEU A 777 -14.97 1.10 -28.90
CA LEU A 777 -14.88 2.26 -28.01
C LEU A 777 -16.25 2.86 -27.67
N ASP A 778 -17.35 2.18 -27.97
CA ASP A 778 -18.73 2.60 -27.73
C ASP A 778 -19.47 1.63 -26.79
N GLY A 779 -18.71 0.84 -26.02
CA GLY A 779 -19.23 -0.23 -25.17
C GLY A 779 -19.59 -1.52 -25.93
N THR A 780 -19.28 -1.60 -27.22
CA THR A 780 -19.45 -2.82 -28.02
C THR A 780 -18.13 -3.41 -28.50
N TYR A 781 -18.14 -4.74 -28.66
CA TYR A 781 -17.02 -5.53 -29.13
C TYR A 781 -17.44 -6.34 -30.33
N THR A 782 -16.57 -6.45 -31.34
CA THR A 782 -16.93 -7.19 -32.56
C THR A 782 -15.93 -8.26 -32.92
N GLN A 783 -16.44 -9.40 -33.39
CA GLN A 783 -15.66 -10.50 -33.93
C GLN A 783 -16.22 -10.91 -35.28
N LEU A 784 -15.34 -11.10 -36.27
CA LEU A 784 -15.72 -11.66 -37.55
C LEU A 784 -15.61 -13.19 -37.52
N ILE A 785 -16.59 -13.85 -38.13
CA ILE A 785 -16.68 -15.30 -38.24
C ILE A 785 -16.97 -15.67 -39.69
N ASP A 786 -16.23 -16.64 -40.23
CA ASP A 786 -16.55 -17.29 -41.50
C ASP A 786 -17.24 -18.63 -41.21
N LEU A 787 -18.38 -18.88 -41.84
CA LEU A 787 -19.11 -20.15 -41.80
C LEU A 787 -19.22 -20.76 -43.21
N PRO A 788 -19.27 -22.10 -43.34
CA PRO A 788 -19.60 -22.75 -44.61
C PRO A 788 -20.94 -22.23 -45.15
N ALA A 789 -21.04 -21.99 -46.46
CA ALA A 789 -22.22 -21.40 -47.08
C ALA A 789 -23.49 -22.27 -46.93
N ASN A 790 -23.31 -23.57 -46.71
CA ASN A 790 -24.37 -24.54 -46.44
C ASN A 790 -24.71 -24.67 -44.94
N ALA A 791 -23.97 -24.02 -44.03
CA ALA A 791 -24.28 -24.03 -42.61
C ALA A 791 -25.58 -23.26 -42.34
N ARG A 792 -26.49 -23.86 -41.58
CA ARG A 792 -27.69 -23.18 -41.10
C ARG A 792 -27.35 -22.46 -39.80
N LEU A 793 -27.54 -21.15 -39.75
CA LEU A 793 -27.22 -20.32 -38.58
C LEU A 793 -27.78 -20.90 -37.28
N GLU A 794 -29.04 -21.31 -37.27
CA GLU A 794 -29.74 -21.87 -36.11
C GLU A 794 -29.12 -23.17 -35.53
N ASP A 795 -28.28 -23.83 -36.31
CA ASP A 795 -27.53 -25.03 -35.93
C ASP A 795 -26.11 -24.72 -35.45
N VAL A 796 -25.60 -23.50 -35.67
CA VAL A 796 -24.23 -23.10 -35.32
C VAL A 796 -24.15 -22.73 -33.84
N ALA A 797 -23.23 -23.39 -33.13
CA ALA A 797 -22.93 -23.08 -31.74
C ALA A 797 -21.94 -21.91 -31.68
N LEU A 798 -22.29 -20.87 -30.92
CA LEU A 798 -21.41 -19.75 -30.61
C LEU A 798 -21.12 -19.76 -29.11
N GLY A 799 -19.91 -20.12 -28.74
CA GLY A 799 -19.42 -19.91 -27.37
C GLY A 799 -18.89 -18.49 -27.24
N ILE A 800 -19.28 -17.80 -26.18
CA ILE A 800 -18.77 -16.48 -25.82
C ILE A 800 -18.24 -16.58 -24.41
N ARG A 801 -17.04 -16.05 -24.19
CA ARG A 801 -16.49 -15.81 -22.86
C ARG A 801 -16.18 -14.32 -22.76
N ALA A 802 -16.64 -13.70 -21.68
CA ALA A 802 -16.31 -12.33 -21.32
C ALA A 802 -15.94 -12.33 -19.82
N GLY A 803 -14.65 -12.15 -19.53
CA GLY A 803 -14.09 -12.37 -18.20
C GLY A 803 -14.34 -13.81 -17.72
N ASN A 804 -14.93 -13.94 -16.53
CA ASN A 804 -15.28 -15.24 -15.93
C ASN A 804 -16.64 -15.79 -16.35
N VAL A 805 -17.37 -15.07 -17.21
CA VAL A 805 -18.69 -15.52 -17.68
C VAL A 805 -18.56 -16.13 -19.06
N ALA A 806 -18.88 -17.42 -19.16
CA ALA A 806 -19.01 -18.14 -20.41
C ALA A 806 -20.46 -18.53 -20.66
N TRP A 807 -20.95 -18.31 -21.87
CA TRP A 807 -22.26 -18.77 -22.27
C TRP A 807 -22.27 -19.23 -23.73
N ALA A 808 -23.11 -20.22 -24.00
CA ALA A 808 -23.38 -20.67 -25.35
C ALA A 808 -24.63 -19.98 -25.87
N SER A 809 -24.56 -19.48 -27.10
CA SER A 809 -25.70 -19.00 -27.85
C SER A 809 -25.79 -19.78 -29.16
N LYS A 810 -27.01 -19.93 -29.68
CA LYS A 810 -27.20 -20.36 -31.07
C LYS A 810 -27.15 -19.13 -31.96
N MET A 811 -26.55 -19.23 -33.13
CA MET A 811 -26.64 -18.13 -34.09
C MET A 811 -28.07 -18.06 -34.63
N ALA A 812 -28.94 -17.26 -33.99
CA ALA A 812 -30.24 -16.98 -34.56
C ALA A 812 -30.07 -15.95 -35.68
N ALA A 813 -30.66 -16.21 -36.86
CA ALA A 813 -30.85 -15.14 -37.83
C ALA A 813 -31.57 -13.98 -37.13
N PRO A 814 -31.22 -12.70 -37.39
CA PRO A 814 -31.92 -11.58 -36.80
C PRO A 814 -33.40 -11.81 -37.07
N ALA A 815 -34.21 -11.91 -36.00
CA ALA A 815 -35.65 -12.05 -36.13
C ALA A 815 -36.09 -10.89 -36.99
N GLY A 816 -36.34 -11.15 -38.29
CA GLY A 816 -36.71 -10.10 -39.23
C GLY A 816 -37.85 -9.38 -38.56
N LYS A 817 -37.66 -8.10 -38.22
CA LYS A 817 -38.68 -7.29 -37.56
C LYS A 817 -39.92 -7.45 -38.41
N ARG A 818 -40.84 -8.34 -38.01
CA ARG A 818 -42.20 -8.34 -38.50
C ARG A 818 -42.68 -7.00 -38.01
N VAL A 819 -42.66 -6.01 -38.88
CA VAL A 819 -43.31 -4.75 -38.62
C VAL A 819 -44.71 -5.15 -38.18
N ASP A 820 -45.04 -4.91 -36.91
CA ASP A 820 -46.33 -5.29 -36.37
C ASP A 820 -47.34 -4.64 -37.31
N ALA A 821 -48.12 -5.46 -38.00
CA ALA A 821 -49.13 -4.96 -38.93
C ALA A 821 -50.06 -3.98 -38.19
N GLY A 822 -50.25 -4.17 -36.87
CA GLY A 822 -50.94 -3.23 -35.98
C GLY A 822 -50.24 -1.87 -35.85
N LEU A 823 -48.91 -1.80 -35.78
CA LEU A 823 -48.16 -0.54 -35.73
C LEU A 823 -48.22 0.19 -37.08
N VAL A 824 -48.11 -0.52 -38.21
CA VAL A 824 -48.27 0.08 -39.56
C VAL A 824 -49.70 0.59 -39.75
N VAL A 825 -50.69 -0.18 -39.32
CA VAL A 825 -52.10 0.25 -39.34
C VAL A 825 -52.33 1.45 -38.43
N SER A 826 -51.68 1.52 -37.27
CA SER A 826 -51.79 2.65 -36.33
C SER A 826 -51.15 3.93 -36.88
N ILE A 827 -49.97 3.82 -37.52
CA ILE A 827 -49.31 4.93 -38.20
C ILE A 827 -50.14 5.41 -39.40
N LEU A 828 -50.70 4.48 -40.19
CA LEU A 828 -51.60 4.82 -41.29
C LEU A 828 -52.91 5.45 -40.80
N ALA A 829 -53.45 4.99 -39.67
CA ALA A 829 -54.64 5.58 -39.04
C ALA A 829 -54.36 7.00 -38.51
N LEU A 830 -53.21 7.22 -37.86
CA LEU A 830 -52.77 8.54 -37.42
C LEU A 830 -52.55 9.49 -38.60
N ALA A 831 -51.95 9.01 -39.70
CA ALA A 831 -51.80 9.78 -40.92
C ALA A 831 -53.17 10.12 -41.55
N LEU A 832 -54.13 9.18 -41.55
CA LEU A 832 -55.49 9.42 -42.03
C LEU A 832 -56.24 10.44 -41.16
N VAL A 833 -56.08 10.37 -39.84
CA VAL A 833 -56.65 11.35 -38.88
C VAL A 833 -56.02 12.72 -39.10
N ALA A 834 -54.72 12.82 -39.31
CA ALA A 834 -54.05 14.08 -39.62
C ALA A 834 -54.55 14.67 -40.96
N VAL A 835 -54.71 13.85 -42.00
CA VAL A 835 -55.27 14.28 -43.29
C VAL A 835 -56.72 14.74 -43.14
N LEU A 836 -57.54 14.01 -42.38
CA LEU A 836 -58.92 14.40 -42.08
C LEU A 836 -58.98 15.71 -41.30
N PHE A 837 -58.10 15.89 -40.30
CA PHE A 837 -58.01 17.12 -39.52
C PHE A 837 -57.61 18.31 -40.39
N ILE A 838 -56.61 18.15 -41.27
CA ILE A 838 -56.22 19.18 -42.24
C ILE A 838 -57.40 19.50 -43.20
N ARG A 839 -58.14 18.49 -43.65
CA ARG A 839 -59.33 18.69 -44.51
C ARG A 839 -60.44 19.43 -43.78
N VAL A 840 -60.69 19.12 -42.51
CA VAL A 840 -61.69 19.81 -41.67
C VAL A 840 -61.27 21.25 -41.45
N GLN A 841 -60.01 21.52 -41.15
CA GLN A 841 -59.49 22.89 -41.01
C GLN A 841 -59.60 23.67 -42.34
N SER A 842 -59.31 23.03 -43.48
CA SER A 842 -59.48 23.62 -44.81
C SER A 842 -60.94 23.96 -45.12
N ILE A 843 -61.88 23.08 -44.79
CA ILE A 843 -63.32 23.30 -44.96
C ILE A 843 -63.82 24.41 -44.02
N LYS A 844 -63.36 24.43 -42.76
CA LYS A 844 -63.70 25.48 -41.80
C LYS A 844 -63.23 26.85 -42.28
N LYS A 845 -61.99 26.95 -42.77
CA LYS A 845 -61.44 28.19 -43.34
C LYS A 845 -62.23 28.69 -44.56
N LYS A 846 -62.78 27.77 -45.35
CA LYS A 846 -63.60 28.09 -46.53
C LYS A 846 -65.03 28.52 -46.14
N LEU A 847 -65.61 27.91 -45.10
CA LEU A 847 -66.90 28.33 -44.56
C LEU A 847 -66.81 29.68 -43.84
N GLU A 848 -65.69 29.98 -43.16
CA GLU A 848 -65.42 31.29 -42.54
C GLU A 848 -65.12 32.39 -43.57
N SER A 849 -64.77 32.05 -44.83
CA SER A 849 -64.62 33.04 -45.90
C SER A 849 -65.90 33.30 -46.71
N ASP A 850 -66.88 32.41 -46.60
CA ASP A 850 -68.16 32.48 -47.30
C ASP A 850 -69.29 33.09 -46.42
N PHE A 851 -69.01 33.36 -45.14
CA PHE A 851 -69.80 34.18 -44.21
C PHE A 851 -69.15 35.55 -44.04
#